data_AF-A0A1V6XX95-F1
#
_entry.id   AF-A0A1V6XX95-F1
#
_cell.length_a   1.000
_cell.length_b   1.000
_cell.length_c   1.000
_cell.angle_alpha   90.00
_cell.angle_beta   90.00
_cell.angle_gamma   90.00
#
_symmetry.space_group_name_H-M   'P 1'
#
loop_
_entity.id
_entity.type
_entity.pdbx_description
1 polymer ?
#
loop_
_entity_poly.entity_id
_entity_poly.type
_entity_poly.pdbx_seq_one_letter_code
_entity_poly.pdbx_strand_id
1 'polypeptide(L)'
;MASQVSDEILPSPGNISPNSPTNSAGQIPLEQPPKLKGRQKLLQSLQRMSSSPTLTRRGRSSSTTSYRRDNKASLSCVSLSSTSYSPCLGNGSSSQLYGGLNPRPATPGCSGSPGEPQGTNARIRLMDTDGPGFTTPRTVPLPSDVRPASRGSPRTATPVGVKVEKEVITPESQPARTLDFWGDMPQELKIEIFQYLTPQEIVCCSSVSKTWNEMCYDGQLWSKVDTTEYYSKIPSDVLVKLITCGGPFVRDLNLRGCVQMREKWSTDGERISDLCRNVVKFSLEGCRINKASIYSFLLRNSRLEYINLSGLPSVTNSAMKVIARSCPQLETLNVSWCNHVDTTGLLRIVQSCERLKDLRASEIRGFKDEKFTLALFKRNTLDRLIMSRTDLTDNSLKMLIHGENPNMDILTDRPIVPPRKFRHLDLHQCPEVSDDGLKSLAHNVPDLEGLQISQCSDLTDESVMDVISTTPKLSHLELEDLENLTNITLVQLAESPCARNLEHLNISYCESLSDTGMLRVMKNCPKLQSVEMDNTRVSDLTLMEASFRIRRRGYSDELPKVGLRLMIFDCANVTWAGVREVLSSNAYIPRASRKPVSTVVTVTQTPDAGSSPETSTFVTPASSPSPSPAPTYANEIIQLKCFYGWQMTVDEHTKRVLRGDLAAASRLDRKWAEYMIATEEAGAAGAGARRRRRRAREAERLYNEDEDENDAYGVGSISALGGRRRRAQSGSSCIVM
;
A
#
# COMPACT_ATOMS: atom_id res chain seq x y z
N MET A 1 45.71 -24.63 -77.95
CA MET A 1 45.09 -24.36 -76.63
C MET A 1 46.08 -24.88 -75.59
N ALA A 2 47.10 -24.14 -75.13
CA ALA A 2 47.28 -22.69 -74.98
C ALA A 2 46.30 -22.06 -73.96
N SER A 3 46.71 -21.24 -72.98
CA SER A 3 47.98 -21.07 -72.21
C SER A 3 47.87 -19.86 -71.28
N GLN A 4 48.55 -19.86 -70.13
CA GLN A 4 48.74 -18.72 -69.18
C GLN A 4 47.44 -18.24 -68.47
N VAL A 5 47.39 -17.83 -67.19
CA VAL A 5 48.34 -17.42 -66.10
C VAL A 5 48.83 -15.97 -66.14
N SER A 6 48.30 -15.16 -65.20
CA SER A 6 48.86 -13.95 -64.51
C SER A 6 47.74 -13.37 -63.59
N ASP A 7 47.93 -12.58 -62.51
CA ASP A 7 48.96 -12.35 -61.46
C ASP A 7 48.32 -11.39 -60.40
N GLU A 8 48.79 -11.10 -59.17
CA GLU A 8 49.99 -11.52 -58.39
C GLU A 8 49.55 -12.10 -57.00
N ILE A 9 49.85 -11.66 -55.75
CA ILE A 9 50.58 -10.54 -55.10
C ILE A 9 51.42 -11.06 -53.90
N LEU A 10 52.62 -10.51 -53.72
CA LEU A 10 53.56 -10.47 -52.57
C LEU A 10 53.18 -11.10 -51.20
N PRO A 11 54.14 -11.86 -50.63
CA PRO A 11 54.55 -11.66 -49.22
C PRO A 11 56.09 -11.73 -48.99
N SER A 12 56.52 -11.48 -47.73
CA SER A 12 57.91 -11.59 -47.17
C SER A 12 58.77 -10.29 -47.23
N PRO A 13 59.85 -10.11 -46.43
CA PRO A 13 60.51 -11.10 -45.53
C PRO A 13 60.89 -10.65 -44.11
N GLY A 14 61.23 -11.63 -43.24
CA GLY A 14 62.54 -11.59 -42.54
C GLY A 14 62.64 -11.26 -41.04
N ASN A 15 63.01 -12.30 -40.27
CA ASN A 15 64.08 -12.32 -39.25
C ASN A 15 63.94 -11.78 -37.80
N ILE A 16 64.29 -12.71 -36.89
CA ILE A 16 65.10 -12.58 -35.66
C ILE A 16 64.49 -11.89 -34.43
N SER A 17 64.28 -12.70 -33.37
CA SER A 17 63.96 -12.27 -32.00
C SER A 17 65.22 -11.95 -31.18
N PRO A 18 65.20 -10.91 -30.32
CA PRO A 18 66.21 -10.72 -29.27
C PRO A 18 65.65 -10.63 -27.83
N ASN A 19 66.27 -11.43 -26.95
CA ASN A 19 66.66 -11.17 -25.55
C ASN A 19 65.79 -10.31 -24.61
N SER A 20 65.47 -10.90 -23.45
CA SER A 20 65.18 -10.18 -22.19
C SER A 20 66.47 -9.84 -21.40
N PRO A 21 66.45 -8.81 -20.53
CA PRO A 21 67.53 -8.52 -19.60
C PRO A 21 67.34 -9.17 -18.21
N THR A 22 68.43 -9.79 -17.75
CA THR A 22 69.09 -9.73 -16.41
C THR A 22 68.54 -8.71 -15.37
N ASN A 23 68.73 -8.82 -14.04
CA ASN A 23 69.46 -9.75 -13.13
C ASN A 23 68.99 -9.45 -11.66
N SER A 24 69.32 -10.18 -10.59
CA SER A 24 69.67 -11.61 -10.33
C SER A 24 69.91 -11.80 -8.82
N ALA A 25 69.50 -12.92 -8.21
CA ALA A 25 69.91 -13.33 -6.85
C ALA A 25 69.91 -14.87 -6.71
N GLY A 26 70.94 -15.44 -6.09
CA GLY A 26 71.20 -16.89 -6.08
C GLY A 26 70.54 -17.67 -4.93
N GLN A 27 70.43 -18.99 -5.12
CA GLN A 27 70.03 -19.93 -4.07
C GLN A 27 71.23 -20.35 -3.19
N ILE A 28 71.02 -20.39 -1.88
CA ILE A 28 71.77 -21.26 -0.94
C ILE A 28 70.72 -21.95 -0.05
N PRO A 29 70.77 -23.27 0.14
CA PRO A 29 69.70 -24.01 0.79
C PRO A 29 69.77 -23.95 2.32
N LEU A 30 68.60 -23.89 2.97
CA LEU A 30 68.43 -24.15 4.40
C LEU A 30 67.22 -25.06 4.61
N GLU A 31 67.36 -26.00 5.56
CA GLU A 31 66.50 -27.18 5.69
C GLU A 31 65.11 -26.88 6.29
N GLN A 32 64.12 -27.73 5.97
CA GLN A 32 62.84 -27.72 6.67
C GLN A 32 62.97 -28.44 8.03
N PRO A 33 62.70 -27.78 9.17
CA PRO A 33 62.69 -28.47 10.46
C PRO A 33 61.52 -29.48 10.55
N PRO A 34 61.73 -30.67 11.16
CA PRO A 34 60.75 -31.74 11.16
C PRO A 34 59.48 -31.45 11.98
N LYS A 35 58.36 -32.06 11.58
CA LYS A 35 57.04 -31.89 12.21
C LYS A 35 56.96 -32.58 13.58
N LEU A 36 57.40 -31.90 14.64
CA LEU A 36 57.30 -32.37 16.03
C LEU A 36 55.83 -32.52 16.48
N LYS A 37 55.44 -33.74 16.88
CA LYS A 37 54.13 -34.08 17.45
C LYS A 37 54.15 -33.96 18.98
N GLY A 38 53.10 -33.38 19.56
CA GLY A 38 52.70 -33.59 20.96
C GLY A 38 53.56 -32.92 22.05
N ARG A 39 52.90 -32.56 23.16
CA ARG A 39 53.43 -32.04 24.45
C ARG A 39 54.35 -30.81 24.44
N GLN A 40 55.41 -30.72 23.61
CA GLN A 40 56.37 -29.61 23.64
C GLN A 40 55.75 -28.24 23.32
N LYS A 41 54.69 -28.18 22.51
CA LYS A 41 53.95 -26.93 22.23
C LYS A 41 53.25 -26.32 23.46
N LEU A 42 53.05 -27.08 24.54
CA LEU A 42 52.36 -26.61 25.75
C LEU A 42 53.29 -25.81 26.68
N LEU A 43 54.57 -26.22 26.76
CA LEU A 43 55.54 -25.60 27.69
C LEU A 43 55.91 -24.18 27.24
N GLN A 44 56.00 -23.93 25.93
CA GLN A 44 56.32 -22.61 25.40
C GLN A 44 55.19 -21.58 25.58
N SER A 45 53.93 -22.01 25.81
CA SER A 45 52.84 -21.07 26.16
C SER A 45 52.84 -20.64 27.63
N LEU A 46 53.52 -21.37 28.52
CA LEU A 46 53.54 -21.05 29.96
C LEU A 46 54.61 -20.01 30.34
N GLN A 47 55.68 -19.86 29.54
CA GLN A 47 56.77 -18.90 29.80
C GLN A 47 56.49 -17.44 29.35
N ARG A 48 55.22 -17.03 29.21
CA ARG A 48 54.84 -15.63 28.95
C ARG A 48 53.75 -15.06 29.89
N MET A 49 53.54 -15.67 31.06
CA MET A 49 52.61 -15.16 32.07
C MET A 49 53.21 -15.07 33.49
N SER A 50 54.25 -14.24 33.69
CA SER A 50 54.71 -13.85 35.04
C SER A 50 55.68 -12.66 35.06
N SER A 51 55.17 -11.43 34.89
CA SER A 51 55.72 -10.20 35.53
C SER A 51 54.82 -8.99 35.25
N SER A 52 54.38 -8.31 36.30
CA SER A 52 53.81 -6.96 36.23
C SER A 52 54.85 -5.94 36.73
N PRO A 53 54.65 -4.63 36.51
CA PRO A 53 53.85 -3.91 37.51
C PRO A 53 52.85 -2.91 36.91
N THR A 54 51.93 -2.47 37.77
CA THR A 54 50.97 -1.39 37.51
C THR A 54 51.67 -0.03 37.45
N LEU A 55 51.27 0.82 36.49
CA LEU A 55 51.58 2.26 36.53
C LEU A 55 50.36 3.07 36.13
N THR A 56 49.97 4.00 37.00
CA THR A 56 48.83 4.91 36.81
C THR A 56 49.18 6.01 35.81
N ARG A 57 48.42 6.13 34.71
CA ARG A 57 48.56 7.29 33.79
C ARG A 57 47.23 7.96 33.46
N ARG A 58 46.93 8.96 34.31
CA ARG A 58 46.22 10.22 34.04
C ARG A 58 45.84 10.42 32.56
N GLY A 59 44.53 10.49 32.29
CA GLY A 59 43.97 10.32 30.95
C GLY A 59 44.27 11.44 29.93
N ARG A 60 44.02 11.10 28.67
CA ARG A 60 43.76 12.04 27.57
C ARG A 60 42.47 11.61 26.89
N SER A 61 41.56 12.53 26.65
CA SER A 61 40.31 12.26 25.94
C SER A 61 40.62 11.87 24.49
N SER A 62 40.28 10.63 24.10
CA SER A 62 40.27 10.26 22.69
C SER A 62 39.11 10.96 22.01
N SER A 63 39.37 11.73 20.96
CA SER A 63 38.36 12.48 20.24
C SER A 63 37.44 11.53 19.47
N THR A 64 36.24 11.28 20.00
CA THR A 64 35.13 10.75 19.21
C THR A 64 34.73 11.80 18.18
N THR A 65 35.29 11.71 16.97
CA THR A 65 34.92 12.56 15.83
C THR A 65 33.51 12.21 15.39
N SER A 66 32.52 12.76 16.08
CA SER A 66 31.13 12.78 15.64
C SER A 66 31.03 13.59 14.35
N TYR A 67 30.50 12.96 13.30
CA TYR A 67 30.14 13.67 12.07
C TYR A 67 29.18 14.81 12.43
N ARG A 68 29.60 16.06 12.19
CA ARG A 68 28.79 17.23 12.49
C ARG A 68 27.66 17.34 11.47
N ARG A 69 26.41 17.36 11.95
CA ARG A 69 25.24 17.78 11.17
C ARG A 69 25.30 19.29 10.91
N ASP A 70 26.02 19.66 9.86
CA ASP A 70 25.97 20.97 9.19
C ASP A 70 25.87 20.71 7.67
N ASN A 71 25.09 21.50 6.94
CA ASN A 71 24.74 21.23 5.52
C ASN A 71 25.92 21.47 4.54
N LYS A 72 26.92 20.59 4.57
CA LYS A 72 28.02 20.54 3.59
C LYS A 72 28.27 19.09 3.17
N ALA A 73 28.25 18.84 1.86
CA ALA A 73 28.40 17.50 1.31
C ALA A 73 29.74 16.86 1.74
N SER A 74 29.67 15.71 2.39
CA SER A 74 30.84 14.87 2.62
C SER A 74 31.08 14.00 1.40
N LEU A 75 31.95 14.45 0.50
CA LEU A 75 32.47 13.62 -0.59
C LEU A 75 33.31 12.47 0.01
N SER A 76 32.70 11.31 0.20
CA SER A 76 33.43 10.07 0.44
C SER A 76 34.16 9.66 -0.83
N CYS A 77 35.49 9.72 -0.80
CA CYS A 77 36.34 9.31 -1.92
C CYS A 77 36.17 7.82 -2.21
N VAL A 78 35.43 7.49 -3.27
CA VAL A 78 35.26 6.13 -3.79
C VAL A 78 36.55 5.70 -4.48
N SER A 79 37.13 4.58 -4.05
CA SER A 79 38.23 3.94 -4.76
C SER A 79 37.74 3.35 -6.08
N LEU A 80 38.19 3.91 -7.21
CA LEU A 80 37.94 3.34 -8.53
C LEU A 80 38.72 2.02 -8.69
N SER A 81 38.03 0.89 -8.49
CA SER A 81 38.50 -0.44 -8.87
C SER A 81 37.52 -1.08 -9.85
N SER A 82 37.75 -0.86 -11.15
CA SER A 82 37.03 -1.51 -12.24
C SER A 82 37.09 -3.03 -12.09
N THR A 83 35.93 -3.68 -11.97
CA THR A 83 35.83 -5.15 -11.96
C THR A 83 35.16 -5.58 -13.25
N SER A 84 35.93 -6.21 -14.15
CA SER A 84 35.46 -6.67 -15.45
C SER A 84 34.42 -7.79 -15.29
N TYR A 85 33.17 -7.51 -15.62
CA TYR A 85 32.16 -8.57 -15.76
C TYR A 85 32.32 -9.24 -17.13
N SER A 86 32.25 -10.58 -17.14
CA SER A 86 32.19 -11.39 -18.36
C SER A 86 31.04 -12.40 -18.20
N PRO A 87 30.11 -12.51 -19.17
CA PRO A 87 28.89 -13.31 -19.01
C PRO A 87 29.12 -14.80 -19.32
N CYS A 88 28.28 -15.65 -18.74
CA CYS A 88 28.14 -17.05 -19.17
C CYS A 88 26.65 -17.46 -19.21
N LEU A 89 26.23 -18.00 -20.36
CA LEU A 89 24.87 -18.45 -20.68
C LEU A 89 24.87 -19.95 -21.02
N GLY A 90 23.81 -20.67 -20.62
CA GLY A 90 23.53 -22.06 -21.04
C GLY A 90 24.48 -23.13 -20.46
N ASN A 91 24.09 -24.38 -20.24
CA ASN A 91 22.87 -25.13 -20.57
C ASN A 91 22.51 -26.13 -19.44
N GLY A 92 21.38 -26.83 -19.56
CA GLY A 92 20.86 -27.74 -18.51
C GLY A 92 20.79 -29.23 -18.86
N SER A 93 20.06 -29.96 -18.00
CA SER A 93 19.51 -31.32 -18.18
C SER A 93 20.47 -32.53 -18.30
N SER A 94 20.76 -33.18 -17.18
CA SER A 94 20.72 -34.66 -16.98
C SER A 94 21.32 -35.06 -15.60
N SER A 95 21.18 -36.30 -15.11
CA SER A 95 19.96 -36.99 -14.64
C SER A 95 20.33 -38.37 -14.06
N GLN A 96 19.77 -38.77 -12.90
CA GLN A 96 20.03 -40.05 -12.21
C GLN A 96 21.48 -40.14 -11.65
N LEU A 97 21.84 -40.96 -10.66
CA LEU A 97 21.29 -42.19 -10.05
C LEU A 97 21.35 -42.09 -8.49
N TYR A 98 20.90 -43.01 -7.61
CA TYR A 98 20.23 -44.32 -7.68
C TYR A 98 19.45 -44.53 -6.36
N GLY A 99 18.47 -45.43 -6.32
CA GLY A 99 18.12 -46.17 -5.09
C GLY A 99 16.72 -45.92 -4.51
N GLY A 100 15.85 -46.92 -4.63
CA GLY A 100 14.56 -46.99 -3.94
C GLY A 100 14.20 -48.44 -3.60
N LEU A 101 13.10 -48.64 -2.87
CA LEU A 101 12.45 -49.94 -2.66
C LEU A 101 10.95 -49.83 -2.94
N ASN A 102 10.35 -50.92 -3.41
CA ASN A 102 8.99 -50.96 -3.97
C ASN A 102 8.31 -52.31 -3.57
N PRO A 103 7.13 -52.74 -4.08
CA PRO A 103 6.02 -53.14 -3.20
C PRO A 103 5.55 -54.60 -3.42
N ARG A 104 4.44 -55.02 -2.78
CA ARG A 104 3.38 -55.83 -3.44
C ARG A 104 2.05 -55.92 -2.65
N PRO A 105 0.90 -56.22 -3.31
CA PRO A 105 -0.43 -56.33 -2.70
C PRO A 105 -1.06 -57.75 -2.79
N ALA A 106 -2.26 -57.93 -2.22
CA ALA A 106 -3.23 -58.95 -2.63
C ALA A 106 -4.68 -58.57 -2.22
N THR A 107 -5.67 -58.99 -3.01
CA THR A 107 -7.12 -59.06 -2.69
C THR A 107 -7.62 -60.48 -2.97
N PRO A 108 -8.74 -60.95 -2.38
CA PRO A 108 -10.03 -60.93 -3.13
C PRO A 108 -11.33 -60.90 -2.27
N GLY A 109 -12.51 -60.80 -2.92
CA GLY A 109 -13.69 -61.58 -2.48
C GLY A 109 -14.99 -60.89 -2.01
N CYS A 110 -15.80 -60.39 -2.97
CA CYS A 110 -17.28 -60.41 -3.06
C CYS A 110 -18.28 -60.08 -1.91
N SER A 111 -19.31 -59.32 -2.33
CA SER A 111 -20.77 -59.41 -2.03
C SER A 111 -21.31 -59.16 -0.60
N GLY A 112 -22.19 -58.16 -0.47
CA GLY A 112 -23.11 -58.02 0.67
C GLY A 112 -23.81 -56.65 0.79
N SER A 113 -25.13 -56.61 0.64
CA SER A 113 -26.06 -55.51 0.97
C SER A 113 -27.48 -56.08 1.03
N PRO A 114 -28.48 -55.48 1.73
CA PRO A 114 -28.51 -54.15 2.33
C PRO A 114 -28.81 -54.13 3.86
N GLY A 115 -28.86 -52.94 4.46
CA GLY A 115 -29.40 -52.75 5.82
C GLY A 115 -29.14 -51.36 6.44
N GLU A 116 -30.17 -50.53 6.56
CA GLU A 116 -30.27 -49.44 7.54
C GLU A 116 -30.72 -50.00 8.93
N PRO A 117 -30.82 -49.23 10.05
CA PRO A 117 -30.58 -47.78 10.22
C PRO A 117 -29.73 -47.37 11.46
N GLN A 118 -29.40 -46.07 11.55
CA GLN A 118 -29.25 -45.23 12.76
C GLN A 118 -28.27 -45.65 13.89
N GLY A 119 -28.00 -44.71 14.82
CA GLY A 119 -27.49 -45.04 16.17
C GLY A 119 -26.17 -44.41 16.59
N THR A 120 -26.15 -43.09 16.81
CA THR A 120 -25.13 -42.48 17.68
C THR A 120 -25.33 -42.93 19.13
N ASN A 121 -24.25 -43.18 19.88
CA ASN A 121 -23.93 -42.31 21.03
C ASN A 121 -22.62 -42.65 21.75
N ALA A 122 -22.05 -41.62 22.37
CA ALA A 122 -21.00 -41.77 23.36
C ALA A 122 -21.55 -42.32 24.69
N ARG A 123 -20.64 -42.86 25.50
CA ARG A 123 -20.89 -43.59 26.75
C ARG A 123 -20.95 -42.61 27.93
N ILE A 124 -21.93 -42.74 28.85
CA ILE A 124 -21.77 -42.81 30.34
C ILE A 124 -23.10 -42.71 31.12
N ARG A 125 -23.42 -43.82 31.82
CA ARG A 125 -24.13 -44.00 33.13
C ARG A 125 -25.60 -43.57 33.37
N LEU A 126 -26.35 -44.61 33.80
CA LEU A 126 -27.56 -44.69 34.65
C LEU A 126 -27.41 -43.91 36.00
N MET A 127 -28.45 -43.70 36.84
CA MET A 127 -29.70 -44.48 37.06
C MET A 127 -30.84 -43.66 37.71
N ASP A 128 -32.10 -43.98 37.37
CA ASP A 128 -33.37 -44.10 38.15
C ASP A 128 -33.75 -43.12 39.30
N THR A 129 -35.03 -42.81 39.62
CA THR A 129 -36.37 -42.90 38.96
C THR A 129 -37.38 -41.97 39.70
N ASP A 130 -38.64 -41.89 39.20
CA ASP A 130 -39.91 -41.54 39.88
C ASP A 130 -40.45 -40.09 39.88
N GLY A 131 -41.78 -40.00 39.65
CA GLY A 131 -42.68 -39.01 40.26
C GLY A 131 -42.87 -37.64 39.57
N PRO A 132 -44.04 -37.36 38.95
CA PRO A 132 -44.35 -36.02 38.44
C PRO A 132 -45.04 -35.13 39.48
N GLY A 133 -44.65 -33.86 39.60
CA GLY A 133 -45.50 -32.84 40.22
C GLY A 133 -44.79 -31.61 40.82
N PHE A 134 -45.45 -30.46 40.64
CA PHE A 134 -45.26 -29.17 41.32
C PHE A 134 -43.98 -28.35 41.08
N THR A 135 -44.21 -27.03 41.15
CA THR A 135 -43.28 -25.94 40.90
C THR A 135 -42.78 -25.30 42.19
N THR A 136 -41.52 -24.87 42.25
CA THR A 136 -41.07 -23.60 42.87
C THR A 136 -39.55 -23.40 42.68
N PRO A 137 -39.06 -22.16 42.50
CA PRO A 137 -37.63 -21.89 42.45
C PRO A 137 -37.01 -21.86 43.85
N ARG A 138 -35.71 -22.22 43.97
CA ARG A 138 -34.92 -22.07 45.20
C ARG A 138 -33.81 -21.03 45.03
N THR A 139 -33.96 -19.88 45.67
CA THR A 139 -32.87 -18.97 46.04
C THR A 139 -33.11 -18.45 47.45
N VAL A 140 -32.03 -18.18 48.19
CA VAL A 140 -32.07 -17.79 49.61
C VAL A 140 -31.61 -16.34 49.76
N PRO A 141 -32.40 -15.45 50.42
CA PRO A 141 -31.97 -14.09 50.74
C PRO A 141 -31.13 -14.05 52.03
N LEU A 142 -30.25 -13.05 52.14
CA LEU A 142 -29.55 -12.67 53.38
C LEU A 142 -30.21 -11.42 54.02
N PRO A 143 -30.20 -11.26 55.36
CA PRO A 143 -30.98 -10.21 56.03
C PRO A 143 -30.31 -8.84 56.04
N SER A 144 -31.10 -7.77 56.22
CA SER A 144 -30.68 -6.36 56.05
C SER A 144 -30.61 -5.51 57.33
N ASP A 145 -30.83 -6.08 58.53
CA ASP A 145 -31.10 -5.31 59.75
C ASP A 145 -29.92 -5.17 60.73
N VAL A 146 -28.89 -4.39 60.37
CA VAL A 146 -27.83 -3.96 61.32
C VAL A 146 -27.47 -2.47 61.19
N ARG A 147 -28.43 -1.60 61.53
CA ARG A 147 -28.31 -0.17 61.96
C ARG A 147 -29.75 0.37 62.18
N PRO A 148 -29.99 1.39 63.03
CA PRO A 148 -29.11 2.53 63.31
C PRO A 148 -28.96 2.91 64.80
N ALA A 149 -28.18 3.95 65.09
CA ALA A 149 -28.21 4.65 66.38
C ALA A 149 -27.77 6.13 66.26
N SER A 150 -28.69 7.09 66.44
CA SER A 150 -28.40 8.41 67.02
C SER A 150 -29.68 9.12 67.51
N ARG A 151 -29.55 9.80 68.65
CA ARG A 151 -30.60 10.37 69.52
C ARG A 151 -31.50 11.46 68.90
N GLY A 152 -32.76 11.52 69.34
CA GLY A 152 -33.63 12.71 69.24
C GLY A 152 -35.02 12.49 69.87
N SER A 153 -35.37 13.25 70.92
CA SER A 153 -36.64 13.15 71.68
C SER A 153 -36.81 14.43 72.55
N PRO A 154 -37.96 14.74 73.21
CA PRO A 154 -39.19 13.95 73.40
C PRO A 154 -40.54 14.74 73.32
N ARG A 155 -41.65 14.10 73.76
CA ARG A 155 -42.97 14.67 74.19
C ARG A 155 -43.89 15.21 73.06
N THR A 156 -45.23 15.24 73.13
CA THR A 156 -46.28 14.79 74.11
C THR A 156 -47.67 14.82 73.40
N ALA A 157 -48.75 14.14 73.80
CA ALA A 157 -48.97 12.92 74.62
C ALA A 157 -50.49 12.55 74.68
N THR A 158 -50.78 11.33 75.17
CA THR A 158 -52.09 10.80 75.66
C THR A 158 -53.27 10.58 74.66
N PRO A 159 -54.20 9.63 74.93
CA PRO A 159 -55.12 9.09 73.93
C PRO A 159 -56.63 9.26 74.22
N VAL A 160 -57.45 9.21 73.17
CA VAL A 160 -58.87 8.76 73.22
C VAL A 160 -59.10 7.87 72.01
N GLY A 161 -59.74 6.71 72.20
CA GLY A 161 -59.96 5.73 71.14
C GLY A 161 -61.43 5.62 70.71
N VAL A 162 -61.65 5.39 69.41
CA VAL A 162 -62.90 4.85 68.87
C VAL A 162 -62.51 3.75 67.87
N LYS A 163 -63.08 2.55 68.00
CA LYS A 163 -62.94 1.52 66.96
C LYS A 163 -63.77 1.93 65.74
N VAL A 164 -63.11 2.09 64.60
CA VAL A 164 -63.77 2.13 63.29
C VAL A 164 -63.03 1.17 62.38
N GLU A 165 -63.61 0.00 62.16
CA GLU A 165 -63.20 -0.88 61.06
C GLU A 165 -63.66 -0.19 59.76
N LYS A 166 -62.68 0.28 58.99
CA LYS A 166 -62.85 0.76 57.62
C LYS A 166 -61.83 0.05 56.75
N GLU A 167 -62.31 -0.53 55.66
CA GLU A 167 -61.49 -1.24 54.70
C GLU A 167 -60.45 -0.29 54.11
N VAL A 168 -59.17 -0.59 54.33
CA VAL A 168 -58.07 0.16 53.72
C VAL A 168 -57.90 -0.36 52.30
N ILE A 169 -58.47 0.35 51.34
CA ILE A 169 -58.17 0.16 49.92
C ILE A 169 -56.70 0.56 49.73
N THR A 170 -55.81 -0.43 49.75
CA THR A 170 -54.42 -0.26 49.31
C THR A 170 -54.43 0.00 47.80
N PRO A 171 -53.93 1.15 47.31
CA PRO A 171 -53.85 1.38 45.87
C PRO A 171 -52.89 0.36 45.25
N GLU A 172 -53.33 -0.33 44.21
CA GLU A 172 -52.48 -1.27 43.48
C GLU A 172 -51.26 -0.53 42.94
N SER A 173 -50.07 -0.98 43.33
CA SER A 173 -48.82 -0.51 42.73
C SER A 173 -48.78 -0.99 41.28
N GLN A 174 -49.12 -0.10 40.34
CA GLN A 174 -48.97 -0.39 38.91
C GLN A 174 -47.55 -0.93 38.67
N PRO A 175 -47.38 -2.08 37.98
CA PRO A 175 -46.05 -2.60 37.69
C PRO A 175 -45.28 -1.54 36.91
N ALA A 176 -44.08 -1.22 37.39
CA ALA A 176 -43.26 -0.17 36.78
C ALA A 176 -43.06 -0.53 35.30
N ARG A 177 -43.46 0.38 34.39
CA ARG A 177 -43.40 0.11 32.95
C ARG A 177 -41.96 -0.19 32.55
N THR A 178 -41.69 -1.46 32.26
CA THR A 178 -40.46 -1.87 31.58
C THR A 178 -40.54 -1.34 30.16
N LEU A 179 -40.01 -0.13 29.96
CA LEU A 179 -39.87 0.48 28.64
C LEU A 179 -39.06 -0.49 27.78
N ASP A 180 -39.71 -1.09 26.79
CA ASP A 180 -39.01 -1.89 25.80
C ASP A 180 -38.42 -0.90 24.81
N PHE A 181 -37.22 -0.40 25.13
CA PHE A 181 -36.52 0.59 24.32
C PHE A 181 -36.41 0.18 22.84
N TRP A 182 -36.41 -1.13 22.54
CA TRP A 182 -36.51 -1.59 21.16
C TRP A 182 -37.98 -1.65 20.71
N GLY A 183 -38.87 -2.32 21.44
CA GLY A 183 -40.30 -2.43 21.13
C GLY A 183 -40.96 -1.09 20.82
N ASP A 184 -40.86 -0.14 21.75
CA ASP A 184 -41.49 1.19 21.76
C ASP A 184 -40.92 2.15 20.69
N MET A 185 -39.78 1.85 20.07
CA MET A 185 -39.13 2.70 19.07
C MET A 185 -39.85 2.67 17.70
N PRO A 186 -40.03 3.80 17.00
CA PRO A 186 -40.53 3.84 15.62
C PRO A 186 -39.74 2.97 14.63
N GLN A 187 -40.40 2.46 13.58
CA GLN A 187 -39.76 1.58 12.58
C GLN A 187 -38.69 2.31 11.76
N GLU A 188 -38.87 3.61 11.55
CA GLU A 188 -37.97 4.52 10.86
C GLU A 188 -36.62 4.57 11.57
N LEU A 189 -36.61 4.78 12.90
CA LEU A 189 -35.39 4.82 13.72
C LEU A 189 -34.73 3.43 13.82
N LYS A 190 -35.51 2.34 13.82
CA LYS A 190 -34.99 0.96 13.77
C LYS A 190 -34.22 0.70 12.47
N ILE A 191 -34.78 1.14 11.34
CA ILE A 191 -34.15 1.05 10.01
C ILE A 191 -32.93 1.99 9.93
N GLU A 192 -33.00 3.19 10.49
CA GLU A 192 -31.86 4.13 10.57
C GLU A 192 -30.69 3.51 11.35
N ILE A 193 -30.94 2.90 12.51
CA ILE A 193 -29.92 2.14 13.27
C ILE A 193 -29.32 1.02 12.42
N PHE A 194 -30.12 0.30 11.63
CA PHE A 194 -29.64 -0.78 10.76
C PHE A 194 -28.82 -0.26 9.56
N GLN A 195 -28.97 0.99 9.13
CA GLN A 195 -28.14 1.60 8.07
C GLN A 195 -26.69 1.84 8.51
N TYR A 196 -26.41 1.89 9.82
CA TYR A 196 -25.04 1.99 10.36
C TYR A 196 -24.32 0.64 10.47
N LEU A 197 -25.01 -0.49 10.26
CA LEU A 197 -24.43 -1.84 10.32
C LEU A 197 -23.89 -2.26 8.96
N THR A 198 -22.81 -3.04 8.95
CA THR A 198 -22.32 -3.65 7.70
C THR A 198 -23.30 -4.72 7.18
N PRO A 199 -23.35 -5.00 5.86
CA PRO A 199 -24.16 -6.09 5.32
C PRO A 199 -23.91 -7.47 5.95
N GLN A 200 -22.70 -7.71 6.45
CA GLN A 200 -22.38 -8.92 7.22
C GLN A 200 -23.11 -8.93 8.57
N GLU A 201 -23.08 -7.82 9.31
CA GLU A 201 -23.74 -7.69 10.61
C GLU A 201 -25.25 -7.72 10.48
N ILE A 202 -25.84 -7.09 9.46
CA ILE A 202 -27.29 -7.17 9.19
C ILE A 202 -27.71 -8.62 8.93
N VAL A 203 -26.95 -9.40 8.16
CA VAL A 203 -27.25 -10.84 7.97
C VAL A 203 -27.12 -11.62 9.28
N CYS A 204 -26.16 -11.31 10.16
CA CYS A 204 -26.10 -11.90 11.51
C CYS A 204 -27.30 -11.50 12.38
N CYS A 205 -27.71 -10.23 12.35
CA CYS A 205 -28.88 -9.70 13.08
C CYS A 205 -30.18 -10.41 12.69
N SER A 206 -30.28 -10.93 11.46
CA SER A 206 -31.44 -11.69 11.00
C SER A 206 -31.70 -13.00 11.79
N SER A 207 -30.75 -13.45 12.61
CA SER A 207 -30.90 -14.62 13.51
C SER A 207 -31.47 -14.29 14.90
N VAL A 208 -31.55 -13.00 15.29
CA VAL A 208 -31.88 -12.57 16.67
C VAL A 208 -33.36 -12.75 17.01
N SER A 209 -34.26 -12.44 16.07
CA SER A 209 -35.71 -12.50 16.26
C SER A 209 -36.41 -12.55 14.89
N LYS A 210 -37.68 -12.96 14.84
CA LYS A 210 -38.51 -12.89 13.62
C LYS A 210 -38.67 -11.45 13.12
N THR A 211 -38.96 -10.52 14.03
CA THR A 211 -39.06 -9.08 13.71
C THR A 211 -37.74 -8.51 13.24
N TRP A 212 -36.61 -8.98 13.80
CA TRP A 212 -35.28 -8.61 13.32
C TRP A 212 -34.98 -9.21 11.95
N ASN A 213 -35.39 -10.45 11.66
CA ASN A 213 -35.29 -11.05 10.33
C ASN A 213 -36.04 -10.19 9.31
N GLU A 214 -37.30 -9.84 9.59
CA GLU A 214 -38.13 -9.00 8.72
C GLU A 214 -37.47 -7.64 8.44
N MET A 215 -36.99 -6.93 9.47
CA MET A 215 -36.26 -5.66 9.30
C MET A 215 -34.94 -5.80 8.53
N CYS A 216 -34.17 -6.88 8.74
CA CYS A 216 -32.92 -7.13 7.99
C CYS A 216 -33.16 -7.30 6.47
N TYR A 217 -34.38 -7.68 6.08
CA TYR A 217 -34.77 -7.85 4.68
C TYR A 217 -35.71 -6.73 4.18
N ASP A 218 -35.78 -5.59 4.88
CA ASP A 218 -36.46 -4.38 4.36
C ASP A 218 -35.67 -3.80 3.16
N GLY A 219 -36.38 -3.49 2.07
CA GLY A 219 -35.76 -3.06 0.83
C GLY A 219 -35.01 -1.71 0.91
N GLN A 220 -35.32 -0.86 1.89
CA GLN A 220 -34.70 0.47 2.05
C GLN A 220 -33.22 0.37 2.45
N LEU A 221 -32.85 -0.66 3.23
CA LEU A 221 -31.45 -0.94 3.60
C LEU A 221 -30.59 -1.28 2.37
N TRP A 222 -31.20 -1.88 1.34
CA TRP A 222 -30.49 -2.48 0.20
C TRP A 222 -30.44 -1.58 -1.04
N SER A 223 -30.45 -0.26 -0.84
CA SER A 223 -30.32 0.72 -1.92
C SER A 223 -28.95 0.70 -2.62
N LYS A 224 -27.89 0.36 -1.87
CA LYS A 224 -26.55 -0.02 -2.38
C LYS A 224 -26.22 -1.45 -1.96
N VAL A 225 -26.05 -2.34 -2.93
CA VAL A 225 -25.58 -3.72 -2.73
C VAL A 225 -24.20 -3.85 -3.37
N ASP A 226 -23.16 -3.72 -2.53
CA ASP A 226 -21.75 -3.79 -2.96
C ASP A 226 -21.07 -4.98 -2.30
N THR A 227 -20.96 -6.10 -3.01
CA THR A 227 -20.50 -7.37 -2.43
C THR A 227 -19.00 -7.46 -2.22
N THR A 228 -18.22 -6.45 -2.60
CA THR A 228 -16.75 -6.49 -2.70
C THR A 228 -16.08 -6.96 -1.39
N GLU A 229 -16.63 -6.59 -0.23
CA GLU A 229 -16.06 -6.89 1.10
C GLU A 229 -16.55 -8.22 1.74
N TYR A 230 -17.60 -8.83 1.17
CA TYR A 230 -18.34 -9.92 1.82
C TYR A 230 -18.83 -11.05 0.90
N TYR A 231 -18.55 -11.01 -0.41
CA TYR A 231 -18.95 -12.06 -1.36
C TYR A 231 -18.50 -13.45 -0.93
N SER A 232 -17.31 -13.59 -0.32
CA SER A 232 -16.76 -14.85 0.19
C SER A 232 -17.32 -15.29 1.55
N LYS A 233 -18.09 -14.43 2.23
CA LYS A 233 -18.64 -14.65 3.57
C LYS A 233 -20.14 -14.95 3.56
N ILE A 234 -20.88 -14.36 2.63
CA ILE A 234 -22.35 -14.48 2.55
C ILE A 234 -22.72 -15.50 1.45
N PRO A 235 -23.50 -16.55 1.76
CA PRO A 235 -23.94 -17.55 0.77
C PRO A 235 -24.75 -16.95 -0.38
N SER A 236 -24.64 -17.54 -1.57
CA SER A 236 -25.32 -17.04 -2.78
C SER A 236 -26.85 -16.99 -2.67
N ASP A 237 -27.48 -17.94 -1.95
CA ASP A 237 -28.91 -17.90 -1.63
C ASP A 237 -29.31 -16.67 -0.81
N VAL A 238 -28.47 -16.26 0.15
CA VAL A 238 -28.69 -15.04 0.95
C VAL A 238 -28.49 -13.81 0.07
N LEU A 239 -27.46 -13.77 -0.79
CA LEU A 239 -27.28 -12.67 -1.75
C LEU A 239 -28.48 -12.51 -2.70
N VAL A 240 -29.03 -13.60 -3.24
CA VAL A 240 -30.26 -13.56 -4.04
C VAL A 240 -31.44 -13.04 -3.23
N LYS A 241 -31.60 -13.47 -1.96
CA LYS A 241 -32.64 -12.92 -1.07
C LYS A 241 -32.46 -11.42 -0.87
N LEU A 242 -31.25 -10.95 -0.53
CA LEU A 242 -30.95 -9.52 -0.34
C LEU A 242 -31.27 -8.68 -1.58
N ILE A 243 -30.81 -9.10 -2.76
CA ILE A 243 -31.07 -8.41 -4.03
C ILE A 243 -32.57 -8.39 -4.36
N THR A 244 -33.27 -9.50 -4.15
CA THR A 244 -34.72 -9.59 -4.45
C THR A 244 -35.61 -8.89 -3.40
N CYS A 245 -35.13 -8.72 -2.17
CA CYS A 245 -35.76 -7.88 -1.13
C CYS A 245 -35.53 -6.38 -1.38
N GLY A 246 -34.33 -5.97 -1.81
CA GLY A 246 -34.05 -4.61 -2.26
C GLY A 246 -34.90 -4.23 -3.49
N GLY A 247 -34.95 -5.10 -4.50
CA GLY A 247 -35.80 -4.97 -5.68
C GLY A 247 -35.85 -3.56 -6.27
N PRO A 248 -36.98 -2.84 -6.20
CA PRO A 248 -37.13 -1.51 -6.80
C PRO A 248 -36.32 -0.40 -6.09
N PHE A 249 -35.79 -0.65 -4.88
CA PHE A 249 -34.95 0.30 -4.14
C PHE A 249 -33.46 0.22 -4.53
N VAL A 250 -33.00 -0.89 -5.13
CA VAL A 250 -31.61 -1.07 -5.55
C VAL A 250 -31.27 -0.04 -6.62
N ARG A 251 -30.29 0.84 -6.34
CA ARG A 251 -29.74 1.83 -7.28
C ARG A 251 -28.30 1.54 -7.65
N ASP A 252 -27.52 0.97 -6.74
CA ASP A 252 -26.13 0.61 -6.94
C ASP A 252 -25.97 -0.90 -6.68
N LEU A 253 -25.71 -1.66 -7.74
CA LEU A 253 -25.58 -3.12 -7.73
C LEU A 253 -24.18 -3.50 -8.22
N ASN A 254 -23.24 -3.62 -7.28
CA ASN A 254 -21.89 -4.08 -7.54
C ASN A 254 -21.70 -5.51 -7.03
N LEU A 255 -21.55 -6.44 -7.97
CA LEU A 255 -21.39 -7.88 -7.74
C LEU A 255 -19.97 -8.36 -8.08
N ARG A 256 -18.99 -7.45 -8.09
CA ARG A 256 -17.59 -7.74 -8.47
C ARG A 256 -17.05 -8.98 -7.75
N GLY A 257 -16.51 -9.92 -8.51
CA GLY A 257 -15.95 -11.17 -7.99
C GLY A 257 -16.95 -12.25 -7.55
N CYS A 258 -18.27 -12.06 -7.69
CA CYS A 258 -19.30 -13.04 -7.29
C CYS A 258 -19.38 -14.27 -8.21
N VAL A 259 -18.32 -15.08 -8.30
CA VAL A 259 -18.29 -16.34 -9.06
C VAL A 259 -19.41 -17.30 -8.61
N GLN A 260 -19.73 -17.32 -7.32
CA GLN A 260 -20.79 -18.13 -6.71
C GLN A 260 -22.22 -17.79 -7.20
N MET A 261 -22.42 -16.64 -7.85
CA MET A 261 -23.73 -16.28 -8.41
C MET A 261 -23.99 -16.94 -9.77
N ARG A 262 -23.01 -17.59 -10.42
CA ARG A 262 -23.12 -18.17 -11.77
C ARG A 262 -24.36 -19.02 -12.00
N GLU A 263 -24.61 -19.99 -11.12
CA GLU A 263 -25.73 -20.91 -11.25
C GLU A 263 -27.05 -20.22 -10.85
N LYS A 264 -27.04 -19.48 -9.74
CA LYS A 264 -28.20 -18.68 -9.30
C LYS A 264 -28.65 -17.67 -10.36
N TRP A 265 -27.74 -17.07 -11.12
CA TRP A 265 -28.07 -16.16 -12.23
C TRP A 265 -28.68 -16.85 -13.46
N SER A 266 -28.61 -18.19 -13.51
CA SER A 266 -29.31 -19.02 -14.49
C SER A 266 -30.74 -19.40 -14.04
N THR A 267 -31.02 -19.31 -12.75
CA THR A 267 -32.33 -19.67 -12.14
C THR A 267 -33.15 -18.43 -11.74
N ASP A 268 -32.57 -17.53 -10.94
CA ASP A 268 -33.20 -16.30 -10.43
C ASP A 268 -32.82 -15.05 -11.23
N GLY A 269 -31.96 -15.15 -12.26
CA GLY A 269 -31.46 -13.98 -13.01
C GLY A 269 -32.57 -13.15 -13.68
N GLU A 270 -33.63 -13.79 -14.17
CA GLU A 270 -34.80 -13.09 -14.71
C GLU A 270 -35.61 -12.41 -13.61
N ARG A 271 -35.85 -13.10 -12.48
CA ARG A 271 -36.50 -12.55 -11.28
C ARG A 271 -35.76 -11.34 -10.72
N ILE A 272 -34.43 -11.38 -10.66
CA ILE A 272 -33.58 -10.25 -10.27
C ILE A 272 -33.78 -9.09 -11.26
N SER A 273 -33.76 -9.36 -12.56
CA SER A 273 -33.94 -8.35 -13.63
C SER A 273 -35.34 -7.71 -13.66
N ASP A 274 -36.37 -8.44 -13.22
CA ASP A 274 -37.75 -7.94 -13.16
C ASP A 274 -38.10 -7.27 -11.82
N LEU A 275 -37.34 -7.51 -10.74
CA LEU A 275 -37.47 -6.76 -9.48
C LEU A 275 -36.59 -5.50 -9.46
N CYS A 276 -35.34 -5.60 -9.91
CA CYS A 276 -34.38 -4.50 -9.93
C CYS A 276 -34.52 -3.70 -11.24
N ARG A 277 -35.42 -2.71 -11.25
CA ARG A 277 -35.71 -1.86 -12.44
C ARG A 277 -35.26 -0.40 -12.34
N ASN A 278 -34.73 0.01 -11.18
CA ASN A 278 -34.26 1.37 -10.90
C ASN A 278 -32.73 1.46 -10.76
N VAL A 279 -32.00 0.47 -11.27
CA VAL A 279 -30.54 0.42 -11.11
C VAL A 279 -29.87 1.50 -11.96
N VAL A 280 -28.99 2.28 -11.31
CA VAL A 280 -28.25 3.41 -11.86
C VAL A 280 -26.78 3.04 -12.07
N LYS A 281 -26.20 2.28 -11.12
CA LYS A 281 -24.85 1.72 -11.22
C LYS A 281 -24.91 0.21 -11.22
N PHE A 282 -24.26 -0.41 -12.20
CA PHE A 282 -24.22 -1.86 -12.37
C PHE A 282 -22.78 -2.32 -12.62
N SER A 283 -22.29 -3.26 -11.81
CA SER A 283 -20.95 -3.81 -11.93
C SER A 283 -20.98 -5.33 -11.78
N LEU A 284 -20.47 -6.01 -12.80
CA LEU A 284 -20.36 -7.47 -12.90
C LEU A 284 -18.91 -7.94 -13.09
N GLU A 285 -17.92 -7.08 -12.85
CA GLU A 285 -16.50 -7.37 -13.13
C GLU A 285 -16.03 -8.69 -12.47
N GLY A 286 -15.38 -9.55 -13.26
CA GLY A 286 -14.89 -10.86 -12.81
C GLY A 286 -15.97 -11.92 -12.56
N CYS A 287 -17.26 -11.62 -12.79
CA CYS A 287 -18.32 -12.62 -12.72
C CYS A 287 -18.28 -13.62 -13.89
N ARG A 288 -19.04 -14.71 -13.78
CA ARG A 288 -19.25 -15.68 -14.87
C ARG A 288 -20.75 -15.85 -15.12
N ILE A 289 -21.34 -14.91 -15.84
CA ILE A 289 -22.80 -14.82 -16.06
C ILE A 289 -23.16 -15.05 -17.54
N ASN A 290 -24.29 -15.72 -17.76
CA ASN A 290 -24.79 -16.06 -19.09
C ASN A 290 -25.23 -14.81 -19.89
N LYS A 291 -24.93 -14.80 -21.19
CA LYS A 291 -25.24 -13.72 -22.14
C LYS A 291 -26.71 -13.27 -22.09
N ALA A 292 -27.64 -14.22 -22.05
CA ALA A 292 -29.09 -13.94 -22.02
C ALA A 292 -29.49 -13.12 -20.79
N SER A 293 -29.02 -13.50 -19.60
CA SER A 293 -29.37 -12.85 -18.33
C SER A 293 -28.75 -11.46 -18.16
N ILE A 294 -27.61 -11.19 -18.82
CA ILE A 294 -27.07 -9.82 -18.91
C ILE A 294 -27.99 -8.98 -19.81
N TYR A 295 -28.52 -9.55 -20.89
CA TYR A 295 -29.32 -8.81 -21.88
C TYR A 295 -30.72 -8.51 -21.34
N SER A 296 -31.35 -9.44 -20.60
CA SER A 296 -32.64 -9.17 -19.94
C SER A 296 -32.49 -8.05 -18.89
N PHE A 297 -31.43 -8.08 -18.06
CA PHE A 297 -31.16 -7.03 -17.08
C PHE A 297 -30.98 -5.64 -17.72
N LEU A 298 -30.15 -5.54 -18.77
CA LEU A 298 -29.90 -4.30 -19.51
C LEU A 298 -31.13 -3.79 -20.28
N LEU A 299 -32.01 -4.68 -20.76
CA LEU A 299 -33.27 -4.30 -21.40
C LEU A 299 -34.31 -3.77 -20.39
N ARG A 300 -34.20 -4.13 -19.10
CA ARG A 300 -35.13 -3.69 -18.03
C ARG A 300 -34.72 -2.40 -17.34
N ASN A 301 -33.42 -2.05 -17.31
CA ASN A 301 -32.89 -0.90 -16.58
C ASN A 301 -32.47 0.23 -17.53
N SER A 302 -33.39 1.15 -17.84
CA SER A 302 -33.11 2.31 -18.73
C SER A 302 -32.45 3.51 -18.06
N ARG A 303 -32.23 3.44 -16.74
CA ARG A 303 -31.64 4.49 -15.90
C ARG A 303 -30.16 4.27 -15.57
N LEU A 304 -29.49 3.35 -16.26
CA LEU A 304 -28.08 3.05 -16.04
C LEU A 304 -27.19 4.21 -16.49
N GLU A 305 -26.50 4.81 -15.52
CA GLU A 305 -25.50 5.88 -15.68
C GLU A 305 -24.07 5.30 -15.61
N TYR A 306 -23.86 4.20 -14.87
CA TYR A 306 -22.57 3.52 -14.74
C TYR A 306 -22.72 2.02 -15.04
N ILE A 307 -21.92 1.52 -15.99
CA ILE A 307 -21.85 0.09 -16.34
C ILE A 307 -20.40 -0.38 -16.33
N ASN A 308 -20.07 -1.35 -15.45
CA ASN A 308 -18.80 -2.07 -15.47
C ASN A 308 -19.02 -3.55 -15.81
N LEU A 309 -18.49 -3.95 -16.98
CA LEU A 309 -18.55 -5.28 -17.54
C LEU A 309 -17.14 -5.86 -17.80
N SER A 310 -16.10 -5.27 -17.19
CA SER A 310 -14.70 -5.62 -17.42
C SER A 310 -14.41 -7.11 -17.20
N GLY A 311 -13.64 -7.71 -18.11
CA GLY A 311 -13.24 -9.12 -18.09
C GLY A 311 -14.37 -10.13 -18.34
N LEU A 312 -15.52 -9.73 -18.89
CA LEU A 312 -16.64 -10.64 -19.15
C LEU A 312 -16.65 -11.22 -20.58
N PRO A 313 -16.30 -12.50 -20.79
CA PRO A 313 -16.25 -13.11 -22.13
C PRO A 313 -17.64 -13.30 -22.78
N SER A 314 -18.73 -13.21 -22.00
CA SER A 314 -20.11 -13.31 -22.49
C SER A 314 -20.67 -11.99 -23.03
N VAL A 315 -19.96 -10.88 -22.83
CA VAL A 315 -20.30 -9.54 -23.35
C VAL A 315 -19.73 -9.40 -24.76
N THR A 316 -20.52 -8.88 -25.69
CA THR A 316 -20.15 -8.79 -27.12
C THR A 316 -20.68 -7.51 -27.76
N ASN A 317 -20.32 -7.25 -29.01
CA ASN A 317 -20.92 -6.18 -29.84
C ASN A 317 -22.47 -6.19 -29.90
N SER A 318 -23.12 -7.32 -29.63
CA SER A 318 -24.58 -7.39 -29.51
C SER A 318 -25.08 -6.80 -28.18
N ALA A 319 -24.30 -6.93 -27.10
CA ALA A 319 -24.56 -6.27 -25.81
C ALA A 319 -24.45 -4.76 -25.95
N MET A 320 -23.41 -4.27 -26.63
CA MET A 320 -23.22 -2.85 -26.91
C MET A 320 -24.41 -2.24 -27.67
N LYS A 321 -24.98 -3.00 -28.62
CA LYS A 321 -26.22 -2.64 -29.34
C LYS A 321 -27.48 -2.63 -28.45
N VAL A 322 -27.51 -3.39 -27.35
CA VAL A 322 -28.58 -3.31 -26.34
C VAL A 322 -28.38 -2.09 -25.45
N ILE A 323 -27.17 -1.88 -24.90
CA ILE A 323 -26.83 -0.72 -24.06
C ILE A 323 -27.16 0.60 -24.79
N ALA A 324 -26.69 0.76 -26.03
CA ALA A 324 -26.95 1.94 -26.84
C ALA A 324 -28.44 2.23 -27.12
N ARG A 325 -29.32 1.21 -27.02
CA ARG A 325 -30.77 1.35 -27.21
C ARG A 325 -31.55 1.55 -25.90
N SER A 326 -31.06 0.98 -24.81
CA SER A 326 -31.75 0.93 -23.52
C SER A 326 -31.27 2.01 -22.54
N CYS A 327 -29.99 2.41 -22.61
CA CYS A 327 -29.30 3.23 -21.60
C CYS A 327 -28.79 4.56 -22.18
N PRO A 328 -29.66 5.50 -22.62
CA PRO A 328 -29.22 6.77 -23.22
C PRO A 328 -28.56 7.74 -22.22
N GLN A 329 -28.77 7.54 -20.91
CA GLN A 329 -28.21 8.37 -19.83
C GLN A 329 -26.81 7.92 -19.38
N LEU A 330 -26.20 6.93 -20.05
CA LEU A 330 -24.91 6.34 -19.66
C LEU A 330 -23.78 7.38 -19.63
N GLU A 331 -23.17 7.56 -18.46
CA GLU A 331 -22.04 8.47 -18.24
C GLU A 331 -20.70 7.72 -18.14
N THR A 332 -20.70 6.47 -17.66
CA THR A 332 -19.50 5.64 -17.53
C THR A 332 -19.72 4.24 -18.10
N LEU A 333 -18.81 3.82 -18.98
CA LEU A 333 -18.75 2.45 -19.50
C LEU A 333 -17.34 1.87 -19.36
N ASN A 334 -17.23 0.78 -18.62
CA ASN A 334 -16.03 -0.06 -18.61
C ASN A 334 -16.33 -1.43 -19.26
N VAL A 335 -15.62 -1.71 -20.35
CA VAL A 335 -15.63 -3.00 -21.07
C VAL A 335 -14.21 -3.50 -21.35
N SER A 336 -13.19 -3.01 -20.63
CA SER A 336 -11.82 -3.50 -20.78
C SER A 336 -11.75 -5.03 -20.64
N TRP A 337 -10.83 -5.67 -21.38
CA TRP A 337 -10.68 -7.15 -21.42
C TRP A 337 -11.93 -7.93 -21.88
N CYS A 338 -12.82 -7.32 -22.69
CA CYS A 338 -13.96 -8.00 -23.30
C CYS A 338 -13.67 -8.43 -24.74
N ASN A 339 -12.97 -9.55 -24.91
CA ASN A 339 -12.42 -10.08 -26.19
C ASN A 339 -13.42 -10.30 -27.36
N HIS A 340 -14.71 -10.01 -27.18
CA HIS A 340 -15.77 -10.10 -28.20
C HIS A 340 -16.49 -8.74 -28.43
N VAL A 341 -15.90 -7.66 -27.94
CA VAL A 341 -16.30 -6.27 -28.16
C VAL A 341 -15.20 -5.57 -28.97
N ASP A 342 -15.60 -4.89 -30.04
CA ASP A 342 -14.74 -4.10 -30.90
C ASP A 342 -15.24 -2.65 -30.94
N THR A 343 -14.45 -1.74 -31.51
CA THR A 343 -14.87 -0.35 -31.77
C THR A 343 -16.17 -0.25 -32.58
N THR A 344 -16.49 -1.23 -33.44
CA THR A 344 -17.79 -1.28 -34.16
C THR A 344 -19.02 -1.48 -33.24
N GLY A 345 -18.81 -2.02 -32.03
CA GLY A 345 -19.79 -2.04 -30.95
C GLY A 345 -19.86 -0.71 -30.22
N LEU A 346 -18.69 -0.17 -29.84
CA LEU A 346 -18.56 1.10 -29.12
C LEU A 346 -19.05 2.32 -29.91
N LEU A 347 -18.88 2.33 -31.23
CA LEU A 347 -19.39 3.35 -32.14
C LEU A 347 -20.89 3.60 -31.94
N ARG A 348 -21.68 2.54 -31.73
CA ARG A 348 -23.13 2.66 -31.47
C ARG A 348 -23.42 3.35 -30.13
N ILE A 349 -22.57 3.15 -29.13
CA ILE A 349 -22.69 3.78 -27.82
C ILE A 349 -22.33 5.27 -27.93
N VAL A 350 -21.21 5.62 -28.57
CA VAL A 350 -20.81 7.02 -28.82
C VAL A 350 -21.87 7.78 -29.63
N GLN A 351 -22.57 7.09 -30.54
CA GLN A 351 -23.69 7.63 -31.31
C GLN A 351 -24.99 7.80 -30.50
N SER A 352 -25.25 7.02 -29.45
CA SER A 352 -26.55 6.99 -28.75
C SER A 352 -26.54 7.48 -27.29
N CYS A 353 -25.41 7.41 -26.59
CA CYS A 353 -25.25 7.78 -25.19
C CYS A 353 -24.58 9.15 -25.08
N GLU A 354 -25.39 10.21 -25.07
CA GLU A 354 -24.89 11.59 -25.22
C GLU A 354 -24.22 12.16 -23.97
N ARG A 355 -24.33 11.48 -22.84
CA ARG A 355 -23.73 11.86 -21.55
C ARG A 355 -22.43 11.12 -21.21
N LEU A 356 -21.90 10.31 -22.12
CA LEU A 356 -20.72 9.48 -21.88
C LEU A 356 -19.49 10.36 -21.61
N LYS A 357 -18.92 10.24 -20.40
CA LYS A 357 -17.75 10.98 -19.89
C LYS A 357 -16.54 10.09 -19.65
N ASP A 358 -16.75 8.84 -19.22
CA ASP A 358 -15.69 7.87 -18.90
C ASP A 358 -15.89 6.61 -19.74
N LEU A 359 -14.97 6.38 -20.69
CA LEU A 359 -14.95 5.19 -21.54
C LEU A 359 -13.65 4.41 -21.31
N ARG A 360 -13.79 3.15 -20.89
CA ARG A 360 -12.67 2.23 -20.64
C ARG A 360 -12.80 1.00 -21.51
N ALA A 361 -11.83 0.83 -22.39
CA ALA A 361 -11.81 -0.09 -23.50
C ALA A 361 -10.37 -0.59 -23.76
N SER A 362 -9.62 -0.90 -22.68
CA SER A 362 -8.33 -1.58 -22.78
C SER A 362 -8.51 -2.98 -23.36
N GLU A 363 -7.54 -3.50 -24.12
CA GLU A 363 -7.60 -4.84 -24.73
C GLU A 363 -8.81 -5.04 -25.68
N ILE A 364 -9.21 -3.95 -26.35
CA ILE A 364 -10.23 -3.94 -27.41
C ILE A 364 -9.59 -3.58 -28.75
N ARG A 365 -10.10 -4.16 -29.84
CA ARG A 365 -9.56 -4.01 -31.19
C ARG A 365 -10.40 -3.08 -32.07
N GLY A 366 -9.77 -2.57 -33.12
CA GLY A 366 -10.38 -1.70 -34.11
C GLY A 366 -10.22 -0.21 -33.81
N PHE A 367 -9.29 0.21 -32.95
CA PHE A 367 -8.98 1.64 -32.75
C PHE A 367 -8.41 2.30 -34.02
N LYS A 368 -8.00 1.50 -35.01
CA LYS A 368 -7.73 1.91 -36.40
C LYS A 368 -8.96 2.38 -37.19
N ASP A 369 -10.19 2.12 -36.74
CA ASP A 369 -11.40 2.54 -37.46
C ASP A 369 -11.62 4.07 -37.36
N GLU A 370 -11.32 4.76 -38.46
CA GLU A 370 -11.56 6.20 -38.65
C GLU A 370 -13.01 6.60 -38.31
N LYS A 371 -14.00 5.73 -38.52
CA LYS A 371 -15.41 6.03 -38.20
C LYS A 371 -15.64 6.10 -36.70
N PHE A 372 -14.86 5.36 -35.90
CA PHE A 372 -14.93 5.39 -34.45
C PHE A 372 -14.19 6.60 -33.88
N THR A 373 -12.96 6.87 -34.32
CA THR A 373 -12.19 8.03 -33.86
C THR A 373 -12.86 9.35 -34.26
N LEU A 374 -13.40 9.45 -35.47
CA LEU A 374 -14.16 10.61 -35.94
C LEU A 374 -15.48 10.80 -35.19
N ALA A 375 -16.14 9.71 -34.74
CA ALA A 375 -17.33 9.81 -33.90
C ALA A 375 -17.00 10.32 -32.49
N LEU A 376 -15.89 9.87 -31.90
CA LEU A 376 -15.37 10.41 -30.64
C LEU A 376 -14.99 11.89 -30.78
N PHE A 377 -14.27 12.26 -31.86
CA PHE A 377 -13.91 13.65 -32.15
C PHE A 377 -15.14 14.56 -32.29
N LYS A 378 -16.17 14.12 -33.03
CA LYS A 378 -17.43 14.86 -33.23
C LYS A 378 -18.28 14.96 -31.95
N ARG A 379 -18.18 13.99 -31.03
CA ARG A 379 -18.95 13.98 -29.78
C ARG A 379 -18.32 14.88 -28.70
N ASN A 380 -17.00 14.80 -28.46
CA ASN A 380 -16.25 15.60 -27.48
C ASN A 380 -16.94 15.78 -26.10
N THR A 381 -17.41 14.66 -25.52
CA THR A 381 -18.02 14.59 -24.17
C THR A 381 -17.14 13.90 -23.13
N LEU A 382 -16.09 13.18 -23.56
CA LEU A 382 -15.26 12.38 -22.66
C LEU A 382 -14.32 13.24 -21.81
N ASP A 383 -14.47 13.14 -20.48
CA ASP A 383 -13.48 13.58 -19.49
C ASP A 383 -12.36 12.53 -19.32
N ARG A 384 -12.66 11.23 -19.52
CA ARG A 384 -11.72 10.11 -19.36
C ARG A 384 -11.84 9.11 -20.52
N LEU A 385 -10.70 8.80 -21.14
CA LEU A 385 -10.57 7.76 -22.17
C LEU A 385 -9.41 6.84 -21.80
N ILE A 386 -9.72 5.55 -21.66
CA ILE A 386 -8.77 4.50 -21.29
C ILE A 386 -8.77 3.45 -22.40
N MET A 387 -7.65 3.34 -23.12
CA MET A 387 -7.48 2.45 -24.28
C MET A 387 -6.07 1.84 -24.32
N SER A 388 -5.56 1.44 -23.16
CA SER A 388 -4.31 0.70 -22.97
C SER A 388 -4.33 -0.69 -23.63
N ARG A 389 -3.20 -1.15 -24.17
CA ARG A 389 -3.07 -2.39 -24.97
C ARG A 389 -4.12 -2.47 -26.09
N THR A 390 -4.10 -1.49 -26.99
CA THR A 390 -5.00 -1.45 -28.15
C THR A 390 -4.22 -1.27 -29.45
N ASP A 391 -4.89 -1.46 -30.58
CA ASP A 391 -4.34 -1.32 -31.93
C ASP A 391 -4.39 0.14 -32.44
N LEU A 392 -4.21 1.11 -31.54
CA LEU A 392 -4.23 2.55 -31.86
C LEU A 392 -2.98 2.96 -32.67
N THR A 393 -3.18 3.74 -33.74
CA THR A 393 -2.10 4.32 -34.55
C THR A 393 -2.01 5.85 -34.42
N ASP A 394 -0.88 6.44 -34.80
CA ASP A 394 -0.70 7.89 -34.92
C ASP A 394 -1.80 8.59 -35.73
N ASN A 395 -2.21 8.01 -36.88
CA ASN A 395 -3.30 8.57 -37.70
C ASN A 395 -4.64 8.51 -36.94
N SER A 396 -4.90 7.41 -36.23
CA SER A 396 -6.10 7.25 -35.39
C SER A 396 -6.14 8.26 -34.23
N LEU A 397 -4.98 8.53 -33.61
CA LEU A 397 -4.84 9.52 -32.55
C LEU A 397 -4.99 10.94 -33.09
N LYS A 398 -4.35 11.29 -34.21
CA LYS A 398 -4.58 12.56 -34.93
C LYS A 398 -6.05 12.77 -35.28
N MET A 399 -6.73 11.76 -35.84
CA MET A 399 -8.17 11.81 -36.15
C MET A 399 -9.06 11.96 -34.90
N LEU A 400 -8.63 11.47 -33.73
CA LEU A 400 -9.34 11.64 -32.46
C LEU A 400 -9.22 13.08 -31.89
N ILE A 401 -8.07 13.73 -32.11
CA ILE A 401 -7.76 15.06 -31.55
C ILE A 401 -8.10 16.20 -32.52
N HIS A 402 -7.76 16.04 -33.81
CA HIS A 402 -7.92 17.04 -34.87
C HIS A 402 -9.11 16.77 -35.80
N GLY A 403 -9.56 15.52 -35.90
CA GLY A 403 -10.63 15.15 -36.82
C GLY A 403 -10.18 15.02 -38.28
N GLU A 404 -11.17 14.86 -39.16
CA GLU A 404 -10.99 14.64 -40.59
C GLU A 404 -10.65 15.95 -41.32
N ASN A 405 -9.45 16.04 -41.90
CA ASN A 405 -8.96 17.17 -42.70
C ASN A 405 -9.18 18.55 -42.03
N PRO A 406 -8.51 18.84 -40.89
CA PRO A 406 -8.66 20.10 -40.19
C PRO A 406 -8.17 21.30 -41.02
N ASN A 407 -8.82 22.45 -40.85
CA ASN A 407 -8.29 23.72 -41.36
C ASN A 407 -7.03 24.09 -40.56
N MET A 408 -5.90 24.33 -41.22
CA MET A 408 -4.64 24.71 -40.57
C MET A 408 -4.52 26.23 -40.43
N ASP A 409 -4.02 26.70 -39.29
CA ASP A 409 -3.60 28.08 -39.07
C ASP A 409 -2.27 28.35 -39.79
N ILE A 410 -2.33 29.25 -40.76
CA ILE A 410 -1.22 29.66 -41.64
C ILE A 410 -0.02 30.21 -40.84
N LEU A 411 -0.23 30.76 -39.64
CA LEU A 411 0.84 31.37 -38.83
C LEU A 411 1.52 30.42 -37.85
N THR A 412 0.86 29.32 -37.47
CA THR A 412 1.38 28.40 -36.43
C THR A 412 1.50 26.95 -36.86
N ASP A 413 1.01 26.63 -38.07
CA ASP A 413 0.86 25.29 -38.64
C ASP A 413 0.10 24.32 -37.72
N ARG A 414 -1.07 24.78 -37.25
CA ARG A 414 -1.90 24.06 -36.26
C ARG A 414 -3.34 23.86 -36.72
N PRO A 415 -3.95 22.70 -36.42
CA PRO A 415 -5.35 22.46 -36.73
C PRO A 415 -6.27 23.35 -35.87
N ILE A 416 -7.13 24.12 -36.53
CA ILE A 416 -8.11 25.01 -35.89
C ILE A 416 -9.31 24.17 -35.46
N VAL A 417 -9.20 23.55 -34.27
CA VAL A 417 -10.19 22.62 -33.73
C VAL A 417 -10.61 22.99 -32.30
N PRO A 418 -11.84 22.68 -31.87
CA PRO A 418 -12.24 22.90 -30.49
C PRO A 418 -11.45 21.96 -29.57
N PRO A 419 -10.94 22.45 -28.42
CA PRO A 419 -10.14 21.64 -27.50
C PRO A 419 -10.91 20.42 -26.99
N ARG A 420 -10.18 19.34 -26.70
CA ARG A 420 -10.75 18.13 -26.13
C ARG A 420 -11.04 18.33 -24.65
N LYS A 421 -12.12 17.73 -24.15
CA LYS A 421 -12.45 17.72 -22.71
C LYS A 421 -11.67 16.69 -21.88
N PHE A 422 -10.72 15.97 -22.49
CA PHE A 422 -9.94 14.94 -21.81
C PHE A 422 -9.18 15.51 -20.61
N ARG A 423 -9.57 15.04 -19.42
CA ARG A 423 -8.80 15.17 -18.17
C ARG A 423 -7.87 13.99 -17.98
N HIS A 424 -8.27 12.80 -18.43
CA HIS A 424 -7.44 11.60 -18.29
C HIS A 424 -7.38 10.80 -19.58
N LEU A 425 -6.16 10.54 -20.04
CA LEU A 425 -5.86 9.77 -21.22
C LEU A 425 -4.85 8.66 -20.88
N ASP A 426 -5.26 7.41 -21.11
CA ASP A 426 -4.40 6.22 -20.98
C ASP A 426 -4.22 5.56 -22.34
N LEU A 427 -2.98 5.60 -22.82
CA LEU A 427 -2.45 5.00 -24.04
C LEU A 427 -1.41 3.90 -23.74
N HIS A 428 -1.29 3.43 -22.48
CA HIS A 428 -0.21 2.52 -22.09
C HIS A 428 -0.15 1.27 -22.95
N GLN A 429 1.05 0.94 -23.43
CA GLN A 429 1.35 -0.19 -24.27
C GLN A 429 0.54 -0.19 -25.59
N CYS A 430 0.47 0.96 -26.26
CA CYS A 430 -0.02 1.08 -27.64
C CYS A 430 1.18 1.18 -28.61
N PRO A 431 1.64 0.06 -29.20
CA PRO A 431 2.94 -0.03 -29.88
C PRO A 431 3.00 0.62 -31.27
N GLU A 432 1.88 1.16 -31.78
CA GLU A 432 1.82 1.89 -33.05
C GLU A 432 1.60 3.41 -32.83
N VAL A 433 1.90 3.90 -31.62
CA VAL A 433 1.91 5.32 -31.25
C VAL A 433 3.36 5.79 -31.13
N SER A 434 3.75 6.75 -31.96
CA SER A 434 5.06 7.40 -31.98
C SER A 434 4.97 8.88 -31.57
N ASP A 435 6.12 9.58 -31.61
CA ASP A 435 6.18 11.02 -31.41
C ASP A 435 5.19 11.81 -32.28
N ASP A 436 4.95 11.37 -33.52
CA ASP A 436 4.07 12.07 -34.47
C ASP A 436 2.59 12.01 -34.03
N GLY A 437 2.16 10.88 -33.46
CA GLY A 437 0.84 10.76 -32.85
C GLY A 437 0.74 11.53 -31.54
N LEU A 438 1.73 11.42 -30.65
CA LEU A 438 1.68 12.07 -29.34
C LEU A 438 1.70 13.61 -29.45
N LYS A 439 2.50 14.18 -30.37
CA LYS A 439 2.53 15.62 -30.65
C LYS A 439 1.15 16.19 -31.05
N SER A 440 0.24 15.36 -31.58
CA SER A 440 -1.13 15.81 -31.91
C SER A 440 -1.90 16.35 -30.69
N LEU A 441 -1.61 15.84 -29.50
CA LEU A 441 -2.22 16.27 -28.23
C LEU A 441 -1.84 17.71 -27.84
N ALA A 442 -0.64 18.16 -28.23
CA ALA A 442 -0.09 19.45 -27.82
C ALA A 442 -1.05 20.60 -28.20
N HIS A 443 -1.24 21.53 -27.27
CA HIS A 443 -2.24 22.62 -27.31
C HIS A 443 -3.73 22.22 -27.41
N ASN A 444 -4.06 20.97 -27.76
CA ASN A 444 -5.43 20.50 -27.99
C ASN A 444 -6.10 19.88 -26.76
N VAL A 445 -5.32 19.53 -25.72
CA VAL A 445 -5.81 18.94 -24.46
C VAL A 445 -5.50 19.81 -23.21
N PRO A 446 -5.81 21.14 -23.20
CA PRO A 446 -5.36 22.07 -22.14
C PRO A 446 -5.90 21.74 -20.74
N ASP A 447 -6.99 20.98 -20.65
CA ASP A 447 -7.63 20.54 -19.42
C ASP A 447 -7.13 19.18 -18.90
N LEU A 448 -6.08 18.60 -19.49
CA LEU A 448 -5.55 17.29 -19.11
C LEU A 448 -4.96 17.33 -17.68
N GLU A 449 -5.52 16.50 -16.80
CA GLU A 449 -5.16 16.30 -15.39
C GLU A 449 -4.28 15.05 -15.21
N GLY A 450 -4.34 14.04 -16.10
CA GLY A 450 -3.49 12.84 -16.07
C GLY A 450 -3.20 12.23 -17.44
N LEU A 451 -1.94 11.87 -17.67
CA LEU A 451 -1.44 11.23 -18.89
C LEU A 451 -0.67 9.94 -18.54
N GLN A 452 -1.00 8.85 -19.22
CA GLN A 452 -0.36 7.54 -19.08
C GLN A 452 0.02 7.02 -20.48
N ILE A 453 1.33 6.94 -20.75
CA ILE A 453 1.94 6.56 -22.04
C ILE A 453 3.08 5.53 -21.89
N SER A 454 3.17 4.86 -20.73
CA SER A 454 4.14 3.80 -20.43
C SER A 454 4.14 2.67 -21.46
N GLN A 455 5.31 2.09 -21.75
CA GLN A 455 5.49 0.99 -22.73
C GLN A 455 5.14 1.33 -24.19
N CYS A 456 5.28 2.60 -24.58
CA CYS A 456 5.25 3.03 -25.99
C CYS A 456 6.70 3.33 -26.46
N SER A 457 7.39 2.29 -26.92
CA SER A 457 8.85 2.28 -27.20
C SER A 457 9.36 3.43 -28.08
N ASP A 458 8.53 3.89 -29.01
CA ASP A 458 8.90 4.79 -30.11
C ASP A 458 8.75 6.28 -29.72
N LEU A 459 8.48 6.57 -28.44
CA LEU A 459 8.40 7.93 -27.89
C LEU A 459 9.77 8.44 -27.42
N THR A 460 10.11 9.66 -27.81
CA THR A 460 11.34 10.36 -27.38
C THR A 460 11.03 11.57 -26.49
N ASP A 461 12.09 12.26 -26.04
CA ASP A 461 11.92 13.49 -25.24
C ASP A 461 11.03 14.54 -25.93
N GLU A 462 11.09 14.67 -27.26
CA GLU A 462 10.49 15.79 -27.99
C GLU A 462 8.95 15.83 -27.85
N SER A 463 8.28 14.71 -28.11
CA SER A 463 6.82 14.66 -28.06
C SER A 463 6.25 14.82 -26.65
N VAL A 464 6.94 14.27 -25.64
CA VAL A 464 6.58 14.45 -24.24
C VAL A 464 6.74 15.91 -23.83
N MET A 465 7.80 16.60 -24.28
CA MET A 465 7.99 18.04 -24.04
C MET A 465 6.89 18.91 -24.66
N ASP A 466 6.43 18.60 -25.86
CA ASP A 466 5.33 19.32 -26.54
C ASP A 466 3.99 19.18 -25.78
N VAL A 467 3.72 18.02 -25.17
CA VAL A 467 2.50 17.82 -24.36
C VAL A 467 2.62 18.47 -22.97
N ILE A 468 3.70 18.26 -22.21
CA ILE A 468 3.83 18.81 -20.84
C ILE A 468 3.92 20.35 -20.82
N SER A 469 4.50 20.97 -21.86
CA SER A 469 4.55 22.43 -21.98
C SER A 469 3.18 23.07 -22.23
N THR A 470 2.18 22.28 -22.66
CA THR A 470 0.86 22.77 -23.09
C THR A 470 -0.31 22.31 -22.22
N THR A 471 -0.04 21.53 -21.16
CA THR A 471 -1.04 20.90 -20.27
C THR A 471 -0.94 21.41 -18.81
N PRO A 472 -1.28 22.68 -18.51
CA PRO A 472 -1.01 23.33 -17.22
C PRO A 472 -1.73 22.71 -16.00
N LYS A 473 -2.72 21.84 -16.22
CA LYS A 473 -3.46 21.12 -15.17
C LYS A 473 -2.90 19.72 -14.86
N LEU A 474 -1.88 19.27 -15.59
CA LEU A 474 -1.34 17.91 -15.44
C LEU A 474 -0.85 17.67 -14.00
N SER A 475 -1.39 16.62 -13.40
CA SER A 475 -1.19 16.25 -11.99
C SER A 475 -0.68 14.82 -11.84
N HIS A 476 -1.00 13.93 -12.79
CA HIS A 476 -0.52 12.56 -12.87
C HIS A 476 0.21 12.36 -14.21
N LEU A 477 1.44 11.86 -14.18
CA LEU A 477 2.23 11.58 -15.38
C LEU A 477 2.93 10.23 -15.24
N GLU A 478 2.59 9.29 -16.11
CA GLU A 478 3.12 7.93 -16.09
C GLU A 478 3.87 7.65 -17.41
N LEU A 479 5.19 7.44 -17.27
CA LEU A 479 6.22 7.36 -18.30
C LEU A 479 7.09 6.10 -18.11
N GLU A 480 6.52 5.02 -17.59
CA GLU A 480 7.25 3.79 -17.26
C GLU A 480 7.71 3.06 -18.52
N ASP A 481 8.93 2.52 -18.49
CA ASP A 481 9.46 1.64 -19.55
C ASP A 481 9.50 2.34 -20.92
N LEU A 482 10.08 3.56 -20.93
CA LEU A 482 10.34 4.40 -22.10
C LEU A 482 11.86 4.65 -22.26
N GLU A 483 12.57 3.66 -22.82
CA GLU A 483 14.04 3.63 -22.93
C GLU A 483 14.67 4.88 -23.55
N ASN A 484 13.96 5.52 -24.49
CA ASN A 484 14.41 6.65 -25.30
C ASN A 484 14.30 8.02 -24.59
N LEU A 485 13.72 8.11 -23.39
CA LEU A 485 13.66 9.36 -22.63
C LEU A 485 14.99 9.69 -21.94
N THR A 486 15.37 10.96 -21.95
CA THR A 486 16.60 11.42 -21.28
C THR A 486 16.28 12.41 -20.16
N ASN A 487 17.32 12.88 -19.46
CA ASN A 487 17.15 13.86 -18.38
C ASN A 487 16.57 15.20 -18.87
N ILE A 488 16.48 15.43 -20.18
CA ILE A 488 15.91 16.64 -20.79
C ILE A 488 14.40 16.74 -20.49
N THR A 489 13.60 15.68 -20.67
CA THR A 489 12.17 15.72 -20.31
C THR A 489 11.92 16.05 -18.86
N LEU A 490 12.74 15.53 -17.92
CA LEU A 490 12.62 15.86 -16.50
C LEU A 490 13.00 17.32 -16.18
N VAL A 491 13.97 17.89 -16.90
CA VAL A 491 14.29 19.33 -16.79
C VAL A 491 13.13 20.17 -17.32
N GLN A 492 12.61 19.85 -18.50
CA GLN A 492 11.48 20.56 -19.11
C GLN A 492 10.20 20.42 -18.25
N LEU A 493 9.91 19.24 -17.72
CA LEU A 493 8.80 19.01 -16.78
C LEU A 493 8.89 19.93 -15.57
N ALA A 494 10.08 20.09 -14.99
CA ALA A 494 10.34 20.96 -13.86
C ALA A 494 10.25 22.46 -14.20
N GLU A 495 10.36 22.86 -15.46
CA GLU A 495 10.26 24.25 -15.92
C GLU A 495 8.90 24.57 -16.58
N SER A 496 8.11 23.54 -16.88
CA SER A 496 6.77 23.62 -17.48
C SER A 496 5.68 24.20 -16.56
N PRO A 497 4.54 24.66 -17.11
CA PRO A 497 3.43 25.19 -16.31
C PRO A 497 2.83 24.19 -15.30
N CYS A 498 2.88 22.88 -15.59
CA CYS A 498 2.22 21.87 -14.76
C CYS A 498 3.03 21.48 -13.51
N ALA A 499 4.31 21.87 -13.39
CA ALA A 499 5.17 21.55 -12.24
C ALA A 499 4.51 21.88 -10.88
N ARG A 500 3.72 22.97 -10.80
CA ARG A 500 3.01 23.38 -9.57
C ARG A 500 1.78 22.53 -9.22
N ASN A 501 1.32 21.69 -10.15
CA ASN A 501 0.16 20.82 -10.02
C ASN A 501 0.52 19.32 -10.05
N LEU A 502 1.76 18.96 -10.40
CA LEU A 502 2.22 17.58 -10.41
C LEU A 502 2.21 16.97 -8.99
N GLU A 503 1.41 15.92 -8.83
CA GLU A 503 1.18 15.17 -7.59
C GLU A 503 1.68 13.72 -7.71
N HIS A 504 1.60 13.12 -8.91
CA HIS A 504 2.05 11.76 -9.20
C HIS A 504 2.98 11.73 -10.42
N LEU A 505 4.13 11.07 -10.30
CA LEU A 505 5.08 10.85 -11.38
C LEU A 505 5.63 9.42 -11.34
N ASN A 506 5.41 8.62 -12.39
CA ASN A 506 6.06 7.33 -12.59
C ASN A 506 7.03 7.45 -13.78
N ILE A 507 8.29 7.09 -13.55
CA ILE A 507 9.39 7.03 -14.54
C ILE A 507 10.21 5.72 -14.38
N SER A 508 9.61 4.68 -13.79
CA SER A 508 10.26 3.39 -13.59
C SER A 508 10.74 2.78 -14.91
N TYR A 509 11.77 1.94 -14.85
CA TYR A 509 12.46 1.30 -15.98
C TYR A 509 13.13 2.22 -17.02
N CYS A 510 12.98 3.55 -16.91
CA CYS A 510 13.70 4.52 -17.75
C CYS A 510 15.17 4.66 -17.32
N GLU A 511 16.02 3.68 -17.67
CA GLU A 511 17.42 3.62 -17.24
C GLU A 511 18.25 4.88 -17.53
N SER A 512 17.92 5.62 -18.57
CA SER A 512 18.60 6.86 -18.98
C SER A 512 18.39 8.03 -17.98
N LEU A 513 17.41 7.93 -17.08
CA LEU A 513 17.05 8.98 -16.12
C LEU A 513 17.88 8.91 -14.83
N SER A 514 18.22 10.09 -14.29
CA SER A 514 19.16 10.25 -13.18
C SER A 514 18.82 11.45 -12.28
N ASP A 515 19.63 11.65 -11.23
CA ASP A 515 19.58 12.85 -10.38
C ASP A 515 19.61 14.16 -11.18
N THR A 516 20.25 14.19 -12.37
CA THR A 516 20.38 15.39 -13.20
C THR A 516 19.02 16.01 -13.52
N GLY A 517 18.06 15.18 -13.92
CA GLY A 517 16.67 15.58 -14.14
C GLY A 517 15.85 15.59 -12.85
N MET A 518 15.92 14.52 -12.06
CA MET A 518 15.04 14.34 -10.89
C MET A 518 15.27 15.40 -9.80
N LEU A 519 16.50 15.89 -9.63
CA LEU A 519 16.78 17.03 -8.73
C LEU A 519 16.10 18.33 -9.19
N ARG A 520 15.76 18.51 -10.47
CA ARG A 520 14.95 19.66 -10.91
C ARG A 520 13.48 19.47 -10.54
N VAL A 521 12.92 18.29 -10.81
CA VAL A 521 11.53 17.93 -10.47
C VAL A 521 11.28 18.09 -8.97
N MET A 522 12.12 17.47 -8.13
CA MET A 522 12.06 17.61 -6.66
C MET A 522 12.19 19.07 -6.19
N LYS A 523 12.85 19.94 -6.96
CA LYS A 523 13.04 21.36 -6.62
C LYS A 523 11.86 22.24 -7.01
N ASN A 524 11.12 21.90 -8.08
CA ASN A 524 10.11 22.76 -8.68
C ASN A 524 8.67 22.24 -8.54
N CYS A 525 8.47 20.97 -8.16
CA CYS A 525 7.16 20.34 -7.97
C CYS A 525 6.79 20.20 -6.47
N PRO A 526 6.21 21.25 -5.83
CA PRO A 526 6.00 21.25 -4.37
C PRO A 526 4.90 20.30 -3.90
N LYS A 527 3.91 20.00 -4.75
CA LYS A 527 2.74 19.16 -4.44
C LYS A 527 2.99 17.64 -4.56
N LEU A 528 4.17 17.23 -5.01
CA LEU A 528 4.49 15.85 -5.35
C LEU A 528 4.23 14.90 -4.16
N GLN A 529 3.40 13.88 -4.37
CA GLN A 529 2.86 12.94 -3.37
C GLN A 529 3.23 11.48 -3.64
N SER A 530 3.46 11.10 -4.90
CA SER A 530 3.95 9.77 -5.31
C SER A 530 5.03 9.96 -6.38
N VAL A 531 6.21 9.38 -6.19
CA VAL A 531 7.23 9.24 -7.23
C VAL A 531 7.70 7.80 -7.30
N GLU A 532 7.67 7.26 -8.50
CA GLU A 532 8.00 5.87 -8.81
C GLU A 532 9.12 5.95 -9.86
N MET A 533 10.29 5.41 -9.53
CA MET A 533 11.53 5.57 -10.31
C MET A 533 12.41 4.32 -10.20
N ASP A 534 11.76 3.17 -10.14
CA ASP A 534 12.39 1.86 -10.00
C ASP A 534 13.27 1.56 -11.23
N ASN A 535 14.38 0.84 -11.05
CA ASN A 535 15.36 0.54 -12.11
C ASN A 535 15.87 1.78 -12.90
N THR A 536 15.97 2.95 -12.25
CA THR A 536 16.60 4.15 -12.81
C THR A 536 18.00 4.42 -12.21
N ARG A 537 18.75 5.39 -12.77
CA ARG A 537 20.10 5.75 -12.32
C ARG A 537 20.14 6.86 -11.26
N VAL A 538 19.02 7.14 -10.57
CA VAL A 538 18.96 8.05 -9.41
C VAL A 538 19.80 7.53 -8.24
N SER A 539 20.31 8.44 -7.41
CA SER A 539 21.15 8.12 -6.26
C SER A 539 20.64 8.72 -4.94
N ASP A 540 21.42 8.51 -3.88
CA ASP A 540 21.26 9.15 -2.56
C ASP A 540 21.06 10.68 -2.64
N LEU A 541 21.52 11.36 -3.71
CA LEU A 541 21.30 12.79 -3.92
C LEU A 541 19.81 13.14 -4.08
N THR A 542 19.07 12.36 -4.88
CA THR A 542 17.61 12.54 -5.06
C THR A 542 16.87 12.31 -3.74
N LEU A 543 17.24 11.27 -2.98
CA LEU A 543 16.66 10.99 -1.66
C LEU A 543 16.95 12.12 -0.65
N MET A 544 18.12 12.75 -0.73
CA MET A 544 18.51 13.87 0.12
C MET A 544 17.74 15.16 -0.20
N GLU A 545 17.55 15.51 -1.48
CA GLU A 545 16.71 16.66 -1.86
C GLU A 545 15.24 16.40 -1.50
N ALA A 546 14.69 15.21 -1.78
CA ALA A 546 13.33 14.85 -1.36
C ALA A 546 13.14 14.97 0.16
N SER A 547 14.10 14.46 0.94
CA SER A 547 14.13 14.60 2.41
C SER A 547 14.16 16.07 2.85
N PHE A 548 14.99 16.90 2.22
CA PHE A 548 15.05 18.34 2.47
C PHE A 548 13.74 19.06 2.11
N ARG A 549 13.08 18.66 1.02
CA ARG A 549 11.79 19.22 0.56
C ARG A 549 10.67 18.94 1.55
N ILE A 550 10.57 17.70 2.04
CA ILE A 550 9.56 17.32 3.03
C ILE A 550 9.80 18.01 4.37
N ARG A 551 11.06 18.12 4.83
CA ARG A 551 11.42 18.96 6.01
C ARG A 551 11.05 20.44 5.87
N ARG A 552 10.74 20.94 4.66
CA ARG A 552 10.26 22.32 4.41
C ARG A 552 8.74 22.46 4.37
N ARG A 553 7.96 21.37 4.41
CA ARG A 553 6.48 21.41 4.53
C ARG A 553 5.98 21.72 5.95
N GLY A 554 6.89 21.87 6.91
CA GLY A 554 6.61 22.41 8.24
C GLY A 554 6.58 21.36 9.35
N TYR A 555 6.30 21.86 10.56
CA TYR A 555 6.27 21.09 11.81
C TYR A 555 5.08 21.59 12.65
N SER A 556 4.46 20.69 13.40
CA SER A 556 3.30 20.95 14.26
C SER A 556 3.24 19.93 15.41
N ASP A 557 2.24 20.04 16.28
CA ASP A 557 2.06 19.10 17.40
C ASP A 557 1.12 17.94 17.05
N GLU A 558 0.65 17.86 15.80
CA GLU A 558 -0.11 16.72 15.26
C GLU A 558 0.82 15.55 14.89
N LEU A 559 0.31 14.31 14.90
CA LEU A 559 1.08 13.15 14.47
C LEU A 559 1.45 13.24 12.97
N PRO A 560 2.67 12.83 12.57
CA PRO A 560 3.12 12.94 11.19
C PRO A 560 2.27 12.05 10.26
N LYS A 561 1.91 12.58 9.09
CA LYS A 561 1.26 11.82 8.00
C LYS A 561 2.24 11.56 6.86
N VAL A 562 1.94 10.59 5.99
CA VAL A 562 2.69 10.39 4.75
C VAL A 562 2.36 11.52 3.77
N GLY A 563 3.35 12.34 3.39
CA GLY A 563 3.19 13.42 2.41
C GLY A 563 3.86 13.15 1.07
N LEU A 564 4.75 12.15 1.01
CA LEU A 564 5.41 11.71 -0.22
C LEU A 564 5.71 10.21 -0.12
N ARG A 565 5.22 9.44 -1.09
CA ARG A 565 5.65 8.07 -1.34
C ARG A 565 6.78 8.08 -2.37
N LEU A 566 7.86 7.36 -2.10
CA LEU A 566 8.95 7.13 -3.04
C LEU A 566 9.11 5.63 -3.26
N MET A 567 9.10 5.17 -4.51
CA MET A 567 9.49 3.81 -4.89
C MET A 567 10.81 3.86 -5.67
N ILE A 568 11.79 3.08 -5.18
CA ILE A 568 13.18 3.04 -5.62
C ILE A 568 13.74 1.60 -5.57
N PHE A 569 12.96 0.62 -6.03
CA PHE A 569 13.43 -0.73 -6.27
C PHE A 569 14.51 -0.74 -7.37
N ASP A 570 15.51 -1.61 -7.23
CA ASP A 570 16.58 -1.87 -8.21
C ASP A 570 17.36 -0.64 -8.73
N CYS A 571 17.27 0.50 -8.04
CA CYS A 571 18.02 1.72 -8.33
C CYS A 571 19.50 1.54 -7.96
N ALA A 572 20.34 1.16 -8.93
CA ALA A 572 21.72 0.72 -8.71
C ALA A 572 22.65 1.74 -8.03
N ASN A 573 22.34 3.04 -8.11
CA ASN A 573 23.11 4.12 -7.48
C ASN A 573 22.59 4.54 -6.08
N VAL A 574 21.51 3.94 -5.58
CA VAL A 574 21.01 4.18 -4.21
C VAL A 574 21.69 3.24 -3.22
N THR A 575 22.22 3.79 -2.15
CA THR A 575 22.87 3.05 -1.06
C THR A 575 22.00 2.99 0.19
N TRP A 576 22.33 2.08 1.10
CA TRP A 576 21.72 2.05 2.43
C TRP A 576 21.95 3.36 3.21
N ALA A 577 22.98 4.15 2.87
CA ALA A 577 23.26 5.43 3.53
C ALA A 577 22.29 6.54 3.08
N GLY A 578 21.86 6.56 1.80
CA GLY A 578 20.78 7.44 1.32
C GLY A 578 19.43 7.05 1.91
N VAL A 579 19.11 5.75 1.92
CA VAL A 579 17.93 5.21 2.63
C VAL A 579 17.95 5.62 4.10
N ARG A 580 19.10 5.53 4.78
CA ARG A 580 19.26 5.99 6.16
C ARG A 580 19.04 7.49 6.33
N GLU A 581 19.48 8.34 5.40
CA GLU A 581 19.20 9.78 5.50
C GLU A 581 17.68 10.06 5.44
N VAL A 582 16.92 9.32 4.64
CA VAL A 582 15.44 9.38 4.64
C VAL A 582 14.85 8.95 5.99
N LEU A 583 15.32 7.84 6.58
CA LEU A 583 14.87 7.41 7.91
C LEU A 583 15.19 8.48 8.98
N SER A 584 16.44 8.93 9.05
CA SER A 584 16.87 9.97 9.99
C SER A 584 16.22 11.34 9.72
N SER A 585 15.68 11.55 8.51
CA SER A 585 14.85 12.69 8.11
C SER A 585 13.47 12.63 8.73
N ASN A 586 12.79 11.49 8.59
CA ASN A 586 11.45 11.26 9.13
C ASN A 586 11.44 11.35 10.67
N ALA A 587 12.56 11.05 11.33
CA ALA A 587 12.74 11.19 12.77
C ALA A 587 13.33 12.55 13.22
N TYR A 588 13.53 13.52 12.32
CA TYR A 588 14.20 14.80 12.63
C TYR A 588 13.26 15.85 13.24
N ILE A 589 13.68 16.46 14.35
CA ILE A 589 13.03 17.65 14.93
C ILE A 589 14.02 18.85 14.93
N PRO A 590 13.63 20.03 14.43
CA PRO A 590 14.43 21.25 14.53
C PRO A 590 14.72 21.65 15.97
N ARG A 591 16.00 21.88 16.30
CA ARG A 591 16.44 22.31 17.64
C ARG A 591 15.84 23.64 18.10
N ALA A 592 15.31 24.45 17.17
CA ALA A 592 14.74 25.76 17.46
C ALA A 592 13.47 25.74 18.34
N SER A 593 12.70 24.64 18.31
CA SER A 593 11.49 24.49 19.16
C SER A 593 11.83 24.45 20.67
N ARG A 594 13.07 24.11 21.04
CA ARG A 594 13.50 23.96 22.45
C ARG A 594 13.94 25.26 23.14
N LYS A 595 13.31 26.40 22.84
CA LYS A 595 13.42 27.60 23.67
C LYS A 595 12.22 27.67 24.62
N PRO A 596 12.38 27.39 25.94
CA PRO A 596 11.35 27.77 26.89
C PRO A 596 11.22 29.29 26.88
N VAL A 597 10.04 29.80 26.56
CA VAL A 597 9.75 31.23 26.66
C VAL A 597 9.61 31.55 28.14
N SER A 598 10.66 32.07 28.74
CA SER A 598 10.58 32.70 30.06
C SER A 598 9.80 34.01 29.91
N THR A 599 8.49 33.97 30.16
CA THR A 599 7.63 35.15 30.21
C THR A 599 8.00 36.03 31.40
N VAL A 600 8.99 36.91 31.18
CA VAL A 600 9.33 37.98 32.12
C VAL A 600 8.20 39.01 32.05
N VAL A 601 7.24 38.89 32.95
CA VAL A 601 6.15 39.86 33.10
C VAL A 601 6.69 41.12 33.77
N THR A 602 7.23 42.03 32.97
CA THR A 602 7.66 43.35 33.43
C THR A 602 6.43 44.21 33.69
N VAL A 603 5.99 44.28 34.94
CA VAL A 603 4.89 45.18 35.36
C VAL A 603 5.40 46.62 35.39
N THR A 604 5.18 47.37 34.31
CA THR A 604 5.38 48.81 34.30
C THR A 604 4.24 49.50 35.05
N GLN A 605 4.46 49.82 36.32
CA GLN A 605 3.62 50.78 37.04
C GLN A 605 4.01 52.21 36.59
N THR A 606 3.02 52.98 36.15
CA THR A 606 3.15 54.43 35.97
C THR A 606 3.07 55.11 37.34
N PRO A 607 4.01 55.99 37.71
CA PRO A 607 3.92 56.74 38.95
C PRO A 607 2.89 57.86 38.81
N ASP A 608 1.82 57.79 39.60
CA ASP A 608 0.91 58.92 39.83
C ASP A 608 1.32 59.67 41.11
N ALA A 609 1.03 60.97 41.19
CA ALA A 609 1.71 61.85 42.14
C ALA A 609 1.01 61.94 43.51
N GLY A 610 1.60 61.35 44.57
CA GLY A 610 1.23 61.69 45.95
C GLY A 610 1.74 60.76 47.07
N SER A 611 2.27 61.38 48.13
CA SER A 611 2.63 60.78 49.44
C SER A 611 3.83 59.82 49.51
N SER A 612 4.37 59.69 50.73
CA SER A 612 5.65 59.04 51.09
C SER A 612 5.46 57.67 51.76
N PRO A 613 6.49 56.80 51.83
CA PRO A 613 6.29 55.35 51.94
C PRO A 613 6.30 54.79 53.36
N GLU A 614 5.58 53.68 53.55
CA GLU A 614 5.86 52.66 54.57
C GLU A 614 5.97 51.27 53.93
N THR A 615 6.67 50.34 54.60
CA THR A 615 7.20 49.13 53.97
C THR A 615 6.66 47.85 54.60
N SER A 616 5.99 47.00 53.82
CA SER A 616 5.85 45.57 54.13
C SER A 616 5.69 44.71 52.88
N THR A 617 6.67 43.85 52.60
CA THR A 617 6.60 42.86 51.52
C THR A 617 6.11 41.51 52.05
N PHE A 618 4.92 41.08 51.61
CA PHE A 618 4.46 39.70 51.76
C PHE A 618 4.61 38.95 50.44
N VAL A 619 5.30 37.80 50.48
CA VAL A 619 5.48 36.90 49.33
C VAL A 619 4.83 35.56 49.64
N THR A 620 3.70 35.28 49.00
CA THR A 620 3.09 33.93 48.97
C THR A 620 3.46 33.23 47.67
N PRO A 621 4.15 32.08 47.70
CA PRO A 621 4.56 31.37 46.49
C PRO A 621 3.39 30.59 45.87
N ALA A 622 2.78 31.14 44.82
CA ALA A 622 1.81 30.41 44.00
C ALA A 622 2.55 29.48 43.01
N SER A 623 2.54 28.18 43.28
CA SER A 623 3.20 27.18 42.43
C SER A 623 2.34 26.79 41.21
N SER A 624 2.56 27.44 40.07
CA SER A 624 2.04 27.00 38.77
C SER A 624 3.03 26.04 38.09
N PRO A 625 2.64 24.82 37.67
CA PRO A 625 3.51 23.97 36.88
C PRO A 625 3.73 24.57 35.49
N SER A 626 4.97 24.57 35.00
CA SER A 626 5.26 24.92 33.61
C SER A 626 4.67 23.86 32.68
N PRO A 627 3.88 24.21 31.66
CA PRO A 627 3.54 23.27 30.60
C PRO A 627 4.83 22.86 29.88
N SER A 628 5.10 21.56 29.79
CA SER A 628 6.12 21.05 28.87
C SER A 628 5.74 21.44 27.45
N PRO A 629 6.65 21.98 26.62
CA PRO A 629 6.35 22.25 25.22
C PRO A 629 5.92 20.95 24.54
N ALA A 630 4.86 21.03 23.73
CA ALA A 630 4.31 19.88 23.03
C ALA A 630 5.38 19.21 22.11
N PRO A 631 5.27 17.89 21.88
CA PRO A 631 6.21 17.18 21.02
C PRO A 631 6.02 17.62 19.56
N THR A 632 6.84 18.57 19.10
CA THR A 632 6.76 19.04 17.72
C THR A 632 7.23 17.97 16.73
N TYR A 633 6.32 17.45 15.92
CA TYR A 633 6.55 16.49 14.85
C TYR A 633 6.75 17.20 13.49
N ALA A 634 7.28 16.50 12.49
CA ALA A 634 7.20 16.95 11.11
C ALA A 634 5.75 16.81 10.60
N ASN A 635 5.23 17.80 9.90
CA ASN A 635 3.87 17.74 9.34
C ASN A 635 3.68 16.53 8.43
N GLU A 636 4.73 16.21 7.66
CA GLU A 636 4.73 15.19 6.63
C GLU A 636 6.05 14.41 6.64
N ILE A 637 5.99 13.12 6.31
CA ILE A 637 7.14 12.23 6.18
C ILE A 637 7.18 11.52 4.83
N ILE A 638 8.34 10.97 4.47
CA ILE A 638 8.52 10.12 3.30
C ILE A 638 8.18 8.67 3.66
N GLN A 639 7.23 8.06 2.97
CA GLN A 639 7.08 6.60 2.95
C GLN A 639 7.93 6.04 1.82
N LEU A 640 8.96 5.28 2.17
CA LEU A 640 9.94 4.76 1.21
C LEU A 640 9.69 3.27 0.93
N LYS A 641 9.67 2.90 -0.34
CA LYS A 641 9.73 1.52 -0.83
C LYS A 641 11.03 1.30 -1.60
N CYS A 642 11.78 0.27 -1.24
CA CYS A 642 13.14 0.00 -1.69
C CYS A 642 13.47 -1.50 -1.58
N PHE A 643 14.69 -1.89 -1.98
CA PHE A 643 15.22 -3.26 -1.87
C PHE A 643 14.70 -4.08 -0.69
N TYR A 644 14.20 -5.29 -0.99
CA TYR A 644 13.60 -6.23 -0.03
C TYR A 644 14.44 -6.49 1.23
N GLY A 645 15.78 -6.46 1.13
CA GLY A 645 16.69 -6.64 2.26
C GLY A 645 16.71 -5.50 3.28
N TRP A 646 16.16 -4.34 2.94
CA TRP A 646 16.06 -3.15 3.80
C TRP A 646 14.60 -2.80 4.13
N GLN A 647 13.65 -3.23 3.30
CA GLN A 647 12.23 -2.87 3.38
C GLN A 647 11.60 -3.13 4.75
N MET A 648 11.95 -4.23 5.43
CA MET A 648 11.46 -4.54 6.78
C MET A 648 11.82 -3.43 7.78
N THR A 649 13.09 -3.02 7.82
CA THR A 649 13.56 -1.94 8.71
C THR A 649 12.92 -0.60 8.36
N VAL A 650 12.73 -0.32 7.07
CA VAL A 650 12.12 0.92 6.57
C VAL A 650 10.64 1.00 6.97
N ASP A 651 9.87 -0.08 6.83
CA ASP A 651 8.48 -0.14 7.28
C ASP A 651 8.38 -0.08 8.82
N GLU A 652 9.23 -0.80 9.56
CA GLU A 652 9.26 -0.77 11.03
C GLU A 652 9.67 0.60 11.61
N HIS A 653 10.60 1.30 10.96
CA HIS A 653 10.94 2.69 11.29
C HIS A 653 9.76 3.63 11.00
N THR A 654 9.14 3.49 9.82
CA THR A 654 8.00 4.33 9.42
C THR A 654 6.81 4.15 10.37
N LYS A 655 6.50 2.93 10.80
CA LYS A 655 5.48 2.65 11.84
C LYS A 655 5.80 3.35 13.17
N ARG A 656 7.06 3.33 13.63
CA ARG A 656 7.48 4.02 14.87
C ARG A 656 7.29 5.54 14.76
N VAL A 657 7.67 6.14 13.63
CA VAL A 657 7.47 7.58 13.36
C VAL A 657 5.99 7.96 13.31
N LEU A 658 5.16 7.21 12.58
CA LEU A 658 3.70 7.46 12.49
C LEU A 658 2.97 7.30 13.85
N ARG A 659 3.52 6.49 14.76
CA ARG A 659 3.07 6.39 16.17
C ARG A 659 3.61 7.48 17.10
N GLY A 660 4.45 8.38 16.59
CA GLY A 660 5.08 9.45 17.37
C GLY A 660 6.30 9.02 18.20
N ASP A 661 6.74 7.75 18.18
CA ASP A 661 7.95 7.30 18.88
C ASP A 661 9.21 7.52 18.02
N LEU A 662 9.56 8.79 17.89
CA LEU A 662 10.79 9.24 17.22
C LEU A 662 12.05 8.73 17.94
N ALA A 663 11.95 8.36 19.22
CA ALA A 663 13.08 7.87 20.00
C ALA A 663 13.38 6.40 19.68
N ALA A 664 12.37 5.53 19.52
CA ALA A 664 12.55 4.17 19.02
C ALA A 664 12.95 4.17 17.54
N ALA A 665 12.34 5.03 16.71
CA ALA A 665 12.75 5.20 15.32
C ALA A 665 14.25 5.52 15.20
N SER A 666 14.74 6.50 15.97
CA SER A 666 16.16 6.86 16.03
C SER A 666 17.07 5.77 16.62
N ARG A 667 16.57 4.87 17.48
CA ARG A 667 17.35 3.71 17.97
C ARG A 667 17.50 2.65 16.88
N LEU A 668 16.42 2.34 16.17
CA LEU A 668 16.39 1.38 15.07
C LEU A 668 17.30 1.82 13.91
N ASP A 669 17.19 3.08 13.48
CA ASP A 669 18.08 3.73 12.49
C ASP A 669 19.57 3.49 12.86
N ARG A 670 19.97 3.87 14.08
CA ARG A 670 21.35 3.71 14.53
C ARG A 670 21.79 2.24 14.59
N LYS A 671 20.98 1.34 15.15
CA LYS A 671 21.30 -0.10 15.22
C LYS A 671 21.47 -0.71 13.82
N TRP A 672 20.58 -0.35 12.90
CA TRP A 672 20.65 -0.78 11.50
C TRP A 672 21.90 -0.23 10.80
N ALA A 673 22.23 1.05 11.01
CA ALA A 673 23.45 1.65 10.48
C ALA A 673 24.72 0.96 10.99
N GLU A 674 24.79 0.62 12.28
CA GLU A 674 25.91 -0.12 12.87
C GLU A 674 26.04 -1.53 12.28
N TYR A 675 24.91 -2.20 11.99
CA TYR A 675 24.86 -3.50 11.30
C TYR A 675 25.31 -3.42 9.83
N MET A 676 24.84 -2.42 9.07
CA MET A 676 25.21 -2.24 7.66
C MET A 676 26.71 -1.96 7.51
N ILE A 677 27.27 -1.03 8.29
CA ILE A 677 28.71 -0.72 8.31
C ILE A 677 29.52 -1.98 8.65
N ALA A 678 29.12 -2.73 9.68
CA ALA A 678 29.83 -3.93 10.09
C ALA A 678 29.76 -5.05 9.03
N THR A 679 28.71 -5.07 8.21
CA THR A 679 28.52 -6.01 7.09
C THR A 679 29.41 -5.68 5.90
N GLU A 680 29.51 -4.40 5.51
CA GLU A 680 30.46 -3.94 4.49
C GLU A 680 31.92 -4.21 4.90
N GLU A 681 32.27 -3.88 6.15
CA GLU A 681 33.55 -4.24 6.77
C GLU A 681 33.86 -5.74 6.69
N ALA A 682 32.84 -6.60 6.83
CA ALA A 682 32.98 -8.06 6.83
C ALA A 682 33.17 -8.66 5.42
N GLY A 683 32.75 -7.93 4.37
CA GLY A 683 33.04 -8.21 2.97
C GLY A 683 34.49 -7.86 2.59
N ALA A 684 35.03 -6.76 3.11
CA ALA A 684 36.39 -6.30 2.81
C ALA A 684 37.47 -7.37 3.08
N ALA A 685 38.42 -7.51 2.14
CA ALA A 685 39.46 -8.54 2.16
C ALA A 685 40.63 -8.25 3.13
N GLY A 686 41.62 -9.15 3.16
CA GLY A 686 42.89 -8.94 3.86
C GLY A 686 42.87 -9.12 5.39
N ALA A 687 43.89 -8.57 6.05
CA ALA A 687 44.12 -8.76 7.48
C ALA A 687 42.92 -8.30 8.33
N GLY A 688 42.59 -9.06 9.38
CA GLY A 688 41.50 -8.76 10.30
C GLY A 688 40.10 -9.21 9.86
N ALA A 689 39.92 -9.82 8.69
CA ALA A 689 38.60 -10.27 8.19
C ALA A 689 37.79 -11.12 9.19
N ARG A 690 38.44 -12.02 9.96
CA ARG A 690 37.77 -12.80 11.03
C ARG A 690 37.22 -11.93 12.17
N ARG A 691 37.84 -10.78 12.47
CA ARG A 691 37.37 -9.81 13.47
C ARG A 691 36.19 -9.01 12.92
N ARG A 692 36.25 -8.55 11.66
CA ARG A 692 35.16 -7.82 11.00
C ARG A 692 33.91 -8.70 10.87
N ARG A 693 34.05 -9.95 10.41
CA ARG A 693 32.97 -10.97 10.39
C ARG A 693 32.44 -11.37 11.77
N ARG A 694 33.17 -11.13 12.87
CA ARG A 694 32.62 -11.27 14.23
C ARG A 694 31.75 -10.05 14.57
N ARG A 695 32.24 -8.84 14.31
CA ARG A 695 31.50 -7.58 14.55
C ARG A 695 30.16 -7.57 13.81
N ALA A 696 30.12 -7.97 12.53
CA ALA A 696 28.89 -8.08 11.75
C ALA A 696 27.79 -8.85 12.48
N ARG A 697 28.09 -10.08 12.92
CA ARG A 697 27.17 -10.96 13.68
C ARG A 697 26.82 -10.44 15.07
N GLU A 698 27.64 -9.55 15.63
CA GLU A 698 27.41 -8.94 16.93
C GLU A 698 26.42 -7.77 16.79
N ALA A 699 26.56 -6.96 15.74
CA ALA A 699 25.60 -5.93 15.37
C ALA A 699 24.27 -6.50 14.82
N GLU A 700 24.32 -7.57 14.01
CA GLU A 700 23.16 -8.33 13.51
C GLU A 700 22.26 -8.79 14.67
N ARG A 701 22.86 -9.31 15.74
CA ARG A 701 22.16 -9.72 16.96
C ARG A 701 21.51 -8.54 17.66
N LEU A 702 22.27 -7.46 17.90
CA LEU A 702 21.79 -6.25 18.58
C LEU A 702 20.69 -5.52 17.80
N TYR A 703 20.71 -5.62 16.46
CA TYR A 703 19.65 -5.16 15.57
C TYR A 703 18.38 -6.02 15.75
N ASN A 704 18.48 -7.33 15.59
CA ASN A 704 17.32 -8.25 15.72
C ASN A 704 16.67 -8.20 17.11
N GLU A 705 17.47 -7.94 18.16
CA GLU A 705 16.97 -7.75 19.54
C GLU A 705 16.07 -6.49 19.70
N ASP A 706 16.13 -5.50 18.79
CA ASP A 706 15.20 -4.33 18.78
C ASP A 706 13.85 -4.63 18.09
N GLU A 707 13.78 -5.70 17.29
CA GLU A 707 12.53 -6.17 16.69
C GLU A 707 11.73 -6.97 17.73
N ASP A 708 12.35 -7.94 18.40
CA ASP A 708 11.74 -8.79 19.45
C ASP A 708 11.19 -7.97 20.66
N GLU A 709 11.79 -6.82 21.02
CA GLU A 709 11.29 -5.95 22.12
C GLU A 709 9.97 -5.23 21.79
N ASN A 710 9.66 -4.99 20.51
CA ASN A 710 8.49 -4.19 20.10
C ASN A 710 7.18 -5.00 20.20
N ASP A 711 7.24 -6.31 19.93
CA ASP A 711 6.09 -7.22 20.07
C ASP A 711 5.67 -7.42 21.54
N ALA A 712 6.58 -7.20 22.50
CA ALA A 712 6.30 -7.37 23.94
C ALA A 712 5.38 -6.30 24.55
N TYR A 713 5.19 -5.15 23.88
CA TYR A 713 4.36 -4.03 24.35
C TYR A 713 3.04 -3.86 23.56
N GLY A 714 2.71 -4.81 22.67
CA GLY A 714 1.43 -4.83 21.96
C GLY A 714 0.26 -5.20 22.86
N VAL A 715 -0.63 -4.25 23.17
CA VAL A 715 -1.93 -4.55 23.79
C VAL A 715 -2.70 -5.53 22.88
N GLY A 716 -3.21 -6.60 23.48
CA GLY A 716 -3.56 -7.82 22.75
C GLY A 716 -4.60 -7.66 21.64
N SER A 717 -4.20 -8.04 20.42
CA SER A 717 -5.10 -8.39 19.33
C SER A 717 -4.63 -9.70 18.70
N ILE A 718 -5.57 -10.57 18.34
CA ILE A 718 -5.29 -11.93 17.85
C ILE A 718 -4.95 -11.86 16.36
N SER A 719 -3.84 -12.48 15.94
CA SER A 719 -3.52 -12.71 14.52
C SER A 719 -2.68 -13.98 14.31
N ALA A 720 -2.65 -14.44 13.06
CA ALA A 720 -2.40 -15.84 12.69
C ALA A 720 -0.93 -16.31 12.73
N LEU A 721 -0.76 -17.64 12.67
CA LEU A 721 0.53 -18.33 12.75
C LEU A 721 1.50 -17.95 11.62
N GLY A 722 2.66 -17.40 11.98
CA GLY A 722 3.78 -17.09 11.06
C GLY A 722 5.18 -17.37 11.61
N GLY A 723 5.30 -18.19 12.66
CA GLY A 723 6.52 -18.29 13.47
C GLY A 723 7.77 -18.83 12.75
N ARG A 724 8.78 -17.99 12.53
CA ARG A 724 10.14 -18.42 12.19
C ARG A 724 10.72 -19.28 13.31
N ARG A 725 11.16 -20.50 12.99
CA ARG A 725 11.67 -21.48 13.98
C ARG A 725 12.99 -21.02 14.62
N ARG A 726 12.96 -20.69 15.92
CA ARG A 726 14.18 -20.52 16.74
C ARG A 726 14.99 -21.83 16.73
N ARG A 727 16.27 -21.76 16.34
CA ARG A 727 17.20 -22.91 16.35
C ARG A 727 18.07 -22.84 17.61
N ALA A 728 17.59 -23.42 18.71
CA ALA A 728 18.34 -23.47 19.96
C ALA A 728 19.64 -24.28 19.80
N GLN A 729 20.76 -23.73 20.26
CA GLN A 729 21.99 -24.49 20.46
C GLN A 729 21.99 -25.04 21.88
N SER A 730 21.81 -26.35 22.03
CA SER A 730 22.02 -27.03 23.30
C SER A 730 23.51 -27.05 23.65
N GLY A 731 23.86 -26.47 24.79
CA GLY A 731 25.21 -26.59 25.35
C GLY A 731 25.45 -28.01 25.83
N SER A 732 26.38 -28.73 25.21
CA SER A 732 26.79 -30.05 25.69
C SER A 732 27.78 -29.89 26.86
N SER A 733 27.36 -30.34 28.05
CA SER A 733 28.25 -30.54 29.19
C SER A 733 28.50 -32.04 29.35
N CYS A 734 29.76 -32.44 29.36
CA CYS A 734 30.13 -33.81 29.68
C CYS A 734 29.90 -34.11 31.16
N ILE A 735 29.63 -35.38 31.50
CA ILE A 735 30.44 -36.18 32.43
C ILE A 735 30.08 -37.67 32.27
N VAL A 736 31.01 -38.54 32.62
CA VAL A 736 30.91 -40.00 32.55
C VAL A 736 30.56 -40.56 33.93
N MET A 737 29.45 -41.29 34.06
CA MET A 737 29.47 -42.75 34.17
C MET A 737 28.09 -43.34 33.85
#